data_AF-A0A832Z5G0-F1
#
_entry.id   AF-A0A832Z5G0-F1
#
_cell.length_a   1.000
_cell.length_b   1.000
_cell.length_c   1.000
_cell.angle_alpha   90.00
_cell.angle_beta   90.00
_cell.angle_gamma   90.00
#
_symmetry.space_group_name_H-M   'P 1'
#
loop_
_entity.id
_entity.type
_entity.pdbx_description
1 polymer ?
#
loop_
_entity_poly.entity_id
_entity_poly.type
_entity_poly.pdbx_seq_one_letter_code
_entity_poly.pdbx_strand_id
1 'polypeptide(L)'
;MVYSKRLTVIPAILILISMLTPITIASMAQAIEIVFEPKRDVYPVGFTVTVKFNGFTPGTIYKIEIVYQGETSIQNALEVGDIEGMEVIASEITSSSWLFIVNATATTASMKVKPLAAGTFQFIVKDINDVELARSDKMLVSEKLTVIEIQVFDAVTGENITDKAIISLNGTIVEPPITVEIGKVYEVKVEAIGYEARTFLIKVEGPYIKWSVYLQPIGVEVVNLGNLTIIIQYADGTKAEGIDLEVQVYSATTGKLMYAYYTSRGSVNIEYIPADKYVVYVFDPSMKYVGKSEVEVEAGKSVTATVTLEVNEVYKELESLKAKTSTATSVSGVAAGLGIVGAIGALLSFYKTSMEVVKLKQDISTIQNDIESLKLSIEKLKKAMEDVLAVIDKVEENSKAVLELKETVSTLSTTIDRLASELEDLSARLKSTEERVDNLAKTLVNLGSALRDLAVKVGELSKKASELERMNADLRERVVDVESVIAALQKTVSDIQSRLRELVGLSEDISRVKTSLQQIRDEVESIKKVVADLTTWSSEANRALSELLARVSSNEKRVVGVEEKVGDIESRLTAVEERVSKLETGVGELQEIVATTVKELRTQLDSLSKRVDELSGNIDELSSITEQTRKSVEGVAGQLMIAYGISIIGLLVAVAALFLIWRRITK
;
A
#
# COMPACT_ATOMS: atom_id res chain seq x y z
N MET A 1 -42.36 -11.57 -21.23
CA MET A 1 -43.10 -10.91 -22.32
C MET A 1 -42.17 -9.86 -22.93
N VAL A 2 -42.07 -9.86 -24.25
CA VAL A 2 -41.47 -8.84 -25.15
C VAL A 2 -39.93 -8.78 -25.29
N TYR A 3 -39.53 -9.33 -26.44
CA TYR A 3 -38.33 -9.12 -27.25
C TYR A 3 -37.98 -7.65 -27.50
N SER A 4 -36.67 -7.34 -27.60
CA SER A 4 -36.16 -6.70 -28.82
C SER A 4 -34.70 -7.09 -29.08
N LYS A 5 -34.46 -7.65 -30.28
CA LYS A 5 -33.15 -7.83 -30.94
C LYS A 5 -32.99 -6.65 -31.92
N ARG A 6 -31.80 -6.03 -32.00
CA ARG A 6 -30.88 -6.13 -33.15
C ARG A 6 -29.75 -5.08 -33.14
N LEU A 7 -28.53 -5.61 -33.32
CA LEU A 7 -27.31 -5.10 -33.99
C LEU A 7 -26.59 -3.90 -33.34
N THR A 8 -25.28 -3.94 -33.05
CA THR A 8 -24.17 -4.10 -34.03
C THR A 8 -22.82 -4.47 -33.34
N VAL A 9 -22.16 -5.54 -33.81
CA VAL A 9 -20.70 -5.84 -33.98
C VAL A 9 -19.63 -5.32 -32.95
N ILE A 10 -19.13 -6.24 -32.07
CA ILE A 10 -17.74 -6.69 -31.68
C ILE A 10 -16.56 -5.67 -31.62
N PRO A 11 -15.48 -5.79 -30.76
CA PRO A 11 -15.12 -6.79 -29.70
C PRO A 11 -14.67 -6.19 -28.33
N ALA A 12 -14.79 -6.96 -27.23
CA ALA A 12 -13.69 -7.22 -26.27
C ALA A 12 -14.25 -7.89 -25.00
N ILE A 13 -13.85 -9.13 -24.80
CA ILE A 13 -14.18 -9.96 -23.63
C ILE A 13 -13.25 -9.54 -22.50
N LEU A 14 -13.80 -8.90 -21.47
CA LEU A 14 -13.18 -8.68 -20.16
C LEU A 14 -13.94 -9.55 -19.16
N ILE A 15 -13.48 -10.79 -18.93
CA ILE A 15 -13.95 -11.57 -17.78
C ILE A 15 -13.24 -11.00 -16.56
N LEU A 16 -13.93 -10.07 -15.91
CA LEU A 16 -13.56 -9.37 -14.70
C LEU A 16 -13.84 -10.31 -13.51
N ILE A 17 -12.83 -11.01 -12.98
CA ILE A 17 -12.91 -11.52 -11.60
C ILE A 17 -12.52 -10.36 -10.69
N SER A 18 -13.50 -9.47 -10.46
CA SER A 18 -13.40 -8.38 -9.50
C SER A 18 -14.40 -8.61 -8.37
N MET A 19 -14.08 -9.52 -7.45
CA MET A 19 -14.63 -9.51 -6.09
C MET A 19 -13.63 -10.21 -5.18
N LEU A 20 -12.78 -9.43 -4.51
CA LEU A 20 -12.35 -9.59 -3.12
C LEU A 20 -11.53 -8.33 -2.77
N THR A 21 -11.91 -7.69 -1.67
CA THR A 21 -11.33 -6.52 -1.01
C THR A 21 -9.82 -6.67 -0.72
N PRO A 22 -9.08 -5.61 -0.31
CA PRO A 22 -7.65 -5.71 -0.07
C PRO A 22 -7.40 -6.65 1.11
N ILE A 23 -7.06 -7.90 0.81
CA ILE A 23 -6.52 -8.83 1.78
C ILE A 23 -5.04 -8.51 1.87
N THR A 24 -4.61 -8.08 3.04
CA THR A 24 -3.21 -8.02 3.44
C THR A 24 -2.70 -9.46 3.52
N ILE A 25 -1.93 -9.89 2.52
CA ILE A 25 -1.52 -11.29 2.36
C ILE A 25 -0.15 -11.49 3.00
N ALA A 26 -0.14 -12.06 4.20
CA ALA A 26 0.97 -12.85 4.70
C ALA A 26 0.59 -14.33 4.52
N SER A 27 1.44 -15.10 3.84
CA SER A 27 1.30 -16.51 3.46
C SER A 27 0.16 -16.82 2.46
N MET A 28 0.46 -17.25 1.23
CA MET A 28 -0.58 -17.81 0.36
C MET A 28 -0.05 -18.82 -0.66
N ALA A 29 -0.58 -20.03 -0.58
CA ALA A 29 -0.84 -20.87 -1.75
C ALA A 29 -2.18 -20.39 -2.34
N GLN A 30 -2.18 -19.88 -3.57
CA GLN A 30 -3.40 -19.51 -4.29
C GLN A 30 -3.58 -20.44 -5.49
N ALA A 31 -4.78 -21.00 -5.64
CA ALA A 31 -5.17 -21.76 -6.82
C ALA A 31 -6.25 -20.97 -7.59
N ILE A 32 -5.98 -20.60 -8.84
CA ILE A 32 -6.93 -19.97 -9.76
C ILE A 32 -7.40 -21.05 -10.73
N GLU A 33 -8.68 -21.38 -10.73
CA GLU A 33 -9.26 -22.38 -11.64
C GLU A 33 -9.95 -21.70 -12.82
N ILE A 34 -9.58 -22.09 -14.04
CA ILE A 34 -10.16 -21.60 -15.29
C ILE A 34 -10.72 -22.80 -16.06
N VAL A 35 -12.05 -22.89 -16.14
CA VAL A 35 -12.76 -23.98 -16.83
C VAL A 35 -13.14 -23.54 -18.24
N PHE A 36 -12.74 -24.30 -19.25
CA PHE A 36 -13.16 -24.09 -20.64
C PHE A 36 -14.11 -25.21 -21.07
N GLU A 37 -15.43 -24.96 -21.05
CA GLU A 37 -16.43 -25.93 -21.46
C GLU A 37 -16.76 -25.87 -22.97
N PRO A 38 -16.83 -27.01 -23.68
CA PRO A 38 -17.31 -27.06 -25.05
C PRO A 38 -18.82 -27.33 -25.07
N LYS A 39 -19.66 -26.30 -24.96
CA LYS A 39 -21.10 -26.45 -25.24
C LYS A 39 -21.61 -25.43 -26.26
N ARG A 40 -21.75 -25.95 -27.48
CA ARG A 40 -22.51 -25.46 -28.65
C ARG A 40 -22.13 -24.08 -29.22
N ASP A 41 -21.54 -24.16 -30.41
CA ASP A 41 -21.55 -23.14 -31.48
C ASP A 41 -21.15 -21.72 -31.08
N VAL A 42 -19.96 -21.58 -30.49
CA VAL A 42 -18.83 -20.67 -30.87
C VAL A 42 -17.73 -20.93 -29.82
N TYR A 43 -16.65 -21.59 -30.24
CA TYR A 43 -15.51 -22.03 -29.41
C TYR A 43 -14.77 -20.89 -28.66
N PRO A 44 -14.14 -21.17 -27.50
CA PRO A 44 -12.99 -20.40 -27.03
C PRO A 44 -11.66 -21.18 -27.09
N VAL A 45 -11.57 -22.25 -27.90
CA VAL A 45 -10.29 -22.91 -28.19
C VAL A 45 -9.56 -22.09 -29.26
N GLY A 46 -8.35 -21.61 -28.96
CA GLY A 46 -7.53 -20.78 -29.86
C GLY A 46 -7.47 -19.28 -29.54
N PHE A 47 -8.20 -18.77 -28.54
CA PHE A 47 -8.09 -17.39 -28.09
C PHE A 47 -7.02 -17.24 -26.99
N THR A 48 -6.21 -16.20 -27.07
CA THR A 48 -5.23 -15.88 -26.02
C THR A 48 -5.92 -15.20 -24.84
N VAL A 49 -5.79 -15.80 -23.66
CA VAL A 49 -6.24 -15.28 -22.37
C VAL A 49 -5.01 -14.76 -21.63
N THR A 50 -5.13 -13.61 -20.97
CA THR A 50 -4.08 -13.09 -20.08
C THR A 50 -4.45 -13.41 -18.64
N VAL A 51 -3.71 -14.31 -18.00
CA VAL A 51 -3.84 -14.59 -16.56
C VAL A 51 -3.00 -13.57 -15.82
N LYS A 52 -3.64 -12.79 -14.93
CA LYS A 52 -2.95 -11.80 -14.09
C LYS A 52 -2.79 -12.33 -12.68
N PHE A 53 -1.59 -12.18 -12.15
CA PHE A 53 -1.21 -12.56 -10.81
C PHE A 53 -0.82 -11.29 -10.05
N ASN A 54 -1.39 -11.10 -8.87
CA ASN A 54 -1.16 -9.92 -8.04
C ASN A 54 -0.56 -10.35 -6.69
N GLY A 55 0.26 -9.49 -6.08
CA GLY A 55 0.82 -9.73 -4.75
C GLY A 55 2.15 -10.48 -4.76
N PHE A 56 2.88 -10.47 -5.87
CA PHE A 56 4.26 -10.94 -5.88
C PHE A 56 5.18 -9.97 -5.14
N THR A 57 6.25 -10.51 -4.57
CA THR A 57 7.35 -9.73 -4.01
C THR A 57 8.50 -9.74 -5.02
N PRO A 58 8.92 -8.59 -5.60
CA PRO A 58 10.04 -8.55 -6.52
C PRO A 58 11.32 -9.11 -5.89
N GLY A 59 11.99 -10.03 -6.58
CA GLY A 59 13.18 -10.74 -6.11
C GLY A 59 12.89 -12.06 -5.37
N THR A 60 11.62 -12.42 -5.17
CA THR A 60 11.21 -13.70 -4.59
C THR A 60 10.99 -14.77 -5.68
N ILE A 61 11.40 -16.01 -5.38
CA ILE A 61 11.19 -17.15 -6.26
C ILE A 61 9.82 -17.77 -5.99
N TYR A 62 9.03 -17.93 -7.05
CA TYR A 62 7.71 -18.55 -7.02
C TYR A 62 7.66 -19.83 -7.86
N LYS A 63 6.88 -20.79 -7.37
CA LYS A 63 6.47 -21.99 -8.10
C LYS A 63 5.10 -21.72 -8.73
N ILE A 64 5.00 -21.76 -10.05
CA ILE A 64 3.73 -21.67 -10.77
C ILE A 64 3.48 -23.00 -11.49
N GLU A 65 2.44 -23.71 -11.09
CA GLU A 65 2.06 -24.99 -11.68
C GLU A 65 0.70 -24.87 -12.35
N ILE A 66 0.66 -25.18 -13.66
CA ILE A 66 -0.58 -25.26 -14.43
C ILE A 66 -0.96 -26.73 -14.50
N VAL A 67 -2.05 -27.12 -13.85
CA VAL A 67 -2.59 -28.48 -13.89
C VAL A 67 -3.72 -28.54 -14.90
N TYR A 68 -3.65 -29.45 -15.86
CA TYR A 68 -4.66 -29.67 -16.88
C TYR A 68 -5.40 -30.98 -16.63
N GLN A 69 -6.73 -30.91 -16.63
CA GLN A 69 -7.61 -32.07 -16.61
C GLN A 69 -8.39 -32.12 -17.92
N GLY A 70 -7.97 -33.02 -18.82
CA GLY A 70 -8.64 -33.29 -20.09
C GLY A 70 -8.09 -34.55 -20.76
N GLU A 71 -8.61 -34.87 -21.95
CA GLU A 71 -8.32 -36.14 -22.64
C GLU A 71 -6.96 -36.16 -23.38
N THR A 72 -6.28 -35.02 -23.48
CA THR A 72 -4.97 -34.89 -24.16
C THR A 72 -3.87 -34.51 -23.18
N SER A 73 -2.60 -34.49 -23.63
CA SER A 73 -1.52 -33.98 -22.79
C SER A 73 -1.54 -32.45 -22.74
N ILE A 74 -1.11 -31.85 -21.62
CA ILE A 74 -1.08 -30.39 -21.46
C ILE A 74 -0.26 -29.68 -22.55
N GLN A 75 0.82 -30.31 -23.03
CA GLN A 75 1.65 -29.81 -24.12
C GLN A 75 0.88 -29.63 -25.44
N ASN A 76 -0.14 -30.45 -25.67
CA ASN A 76 -1.00 -30.36 -26.86
C ASN A 76 -2.30 -29.59 -26.57
N ALA A 77 -2.60 -29.33 -25.30
CA ALA A 77 -3.82 -28.67 -24.86
C ALA A 77 -3.63 -27.17 -24.56
N LEU A 78 -2.40 -26.69 -24.38
CA LEU A 78 -2.11 -25.32 -23.96
C LEU A 78 -0.83 -24.77 -24.60
N GLU A 79 -0.92 -23.59 -25.20
CA GLU A 79 0.22 -22.79 -25.65
C GLU A 79 0.44 -21.64 -24.66
N VAL A 80 1.62 -21.56 -24.04
CA VAL A 80 2.01 -20.45 -23.15
C VAL A 80 2.83 -19.44 -23.96
N GLY A 81 2.34 -18.20 -24.00
CA GLY A 81 2.96 -17.07 -24.69
C GLY A 81 3.72 -16.16 -23.74
N ASP A 82 3.73 -14.86 -24.02
CA ASP A 82 4.49 -13.87 -23.25
C ASP A 82 4.18 -13.91 -21.75
N ILE A 83 5.25 -13.90 -20.96
CA ILE A 83 5.22 -13.76 -19.50
C ILE A 83 5.83 -12.39 -19.18
N GLU A 84 5.06 -11.53 -18.51
CA GLU A 84 5.48 -10.18 -18.12
C GLU A 84 5.48 -10.05 -16.59
N GLY A 85 6.48 -9.36 -16.04
CA GLY A 85 6.62 -9.18 -14.58
C GLY A 85 7.22 -10.38 -13.84
N MET A 86 7.73 -11.38 -14.57
CA MET A 86 8.49 -12.52 -14.05
C MET A 86 9.63 -12.89 -15.01
N GLU A 87 10.70 -13.45 -14.46
CA GLU A 87 11.78 -14.11 -15.21
C GLU A 87 11.68 -15.63 -14.96
N VAL A 88 11.59 -16.43 -16.03
CA VAL A 88 11.51 -17.90 -15.93
C VAL A 88 12.91 -18.47 -15.70
N ILE A 89 13.11 -19.12 -14.56
CA ILE A 89 14.38 -19.75 -14.15
C ILE A 89 14.44 -21.18 -14.70
N ALA A 90 13.34 -21.92 -14.58
CA ALA A 90 13.22 -23.29 -15.07
C ALA A 90 11.76 -23.60 -15.42
N SER A 91 11.54 -24.54 -16.34
CA SER A 91 10.21 -25.06 -16.63
C SER A 91 10.26 -26.55 -16.91
N GLU A 92 9.28 -27.29 -16.42
CA GLU A 92 9.12 -28.73 -16.66
C GLU A 92 7.68 -29.02 -17.08
N ILE A 93 7.50 -29.89 -18.08
CA ILE A 93 6.19 -30.26 -18.58
C ILE A 93 5.99 -31.77 -18.47
N THR A 94 4.86 -32.16 -17.89
CA THR A 94 4.41 -33.56 -17.79
C THR A 94 3.21 -33.78 -18.71
N SER A 95 2.60 -34.97 -18.68
CA SER A 95 1.37 -35.21 -19.43
C SER A 95 0.19 -34.37 -18.94
N SER A 96 0.13 -34.00 -17.67
CA SER A 96 -1.02 -33.31 -17.06
C SER A 96 -0.68 -32.01 -16.33
N SER A 97 0.59 -31.61 -16.24
CA SER A 97 0.99 -30.36 -15.60
C SER A 97 2.16 -29.67 -16.30
N TRP A 98 2.19 -28.35 -16.21
CA TRP A 98 3.29 -27.52 -16.69
C TRP A 98 3.76 -26.62 -15.55
N LEU A 99 4.98 -26.89 -15.08
CA LEU A 99 5.61 -26.23 -13.97
C LEU A 99 6.57 -25.14 -14.46
N PHE A 100 6.53 -23.98 -13.79
CA PHE A 100 7.46 -22.88 -13.96
C PHE A 100 8.03 -22.49 -12.60
N ILE A 101 9.35 -22.38 -12.52
CA ILE A 101 10.06 -21.70 -11.43
C ILE A 101 10.42 -20.31 -11.94
N VAL A 102 9.92 -19.28 -11.26
CA VAL A 102 10.04 -17.90 -11.73
C VAL A 102 10.59 -16.99 -10.64
N ASN A 103 11.44 -16.05 -11.02
CA ASN A 103 11.80 -14.91 -10.18
C ASN A 103 10.81 -13.77 -10.49
N ALA A 104 10.06 -13.31 -9.51
CA ALA A 104 9.16 -12.17 -9.72
C ALA A 104 9.97 -10.88 -9.92
N THR A 105 9.70 -10.14 -11.00
CA THR A 105 10.37 -8.85 -11.28
C THR A 105 9.46 -7.65 -11.02
N ALA A 106 8.17 -7.88 -10.78
CA ALA A 106 7.17 -6.86 -10.44
C ALA A 106 6.16 -7.40 -9.42
N THR A 107 5.43 -6.50 -8.75
CA THR A 107 4.37 -6.87 -7.77
C THR A 107 3.11 -7.42 -8.43
N THR A 108 2.97 -7.17 -9.72
CA THR A 108 1.93 -7.72 -10.60
C THR A 108 2.60 -8.34 -11.81
N ALA A 109 2.16 -9.52 -12.20
CA ALA A 109 2.68 -10.22 -13.35
C ALA A 109 1.56 -10.83 -14.18
N SER A 110 1.85 -11.18 -15.42
CA SER A 110 0.88 -11.78 -16.30
C SER A 110 1.47 -12.85 -17.21
N MET A 111 0.65 -13.82 -17.57
CA MET A 111 0.99 -14.90 -18.47
C MET A 111 -0.10 -15.01 -19.54
N LYS A 112 0.29 -14.91 -20.80
CA LYS A 112 -0.61 -15.20 -21.93
C LYS A 112 -0.70 -16.70 -22.12
N VAL A 113 -1.91 -17.24 -22.13
CA VAL A 113 -2.18 -18.66 -22.36
C VAL A 113 -3.23 -18.82 -23.44
N LYS A 114 -3.06 -19.79 -24.33
CA LYS A 114 -3.98 -20.09 -25.42
C LYS A 114 -4.35 -21.58 -25.38
N PRO A 115 -5.58 -21.92 -24.94
CA PRO A 115 -6.02 -23.31 -24.91
C PRO A 115 -6.22 -23.83 -26.33
N LEU A 116 -5.65 -24.99 -26.62
CA LEU A 116 -5.71 -25.72 -27.89
C LEU A 116 -6.64 -26.95 -27.83
N ALA A 117 -7.04 -27.36 -26.63
CA ALA A 117 -8.04 -28.41 -26.39
C ALA A 117 -8.99 -28.01 -25.25
N ALA A 118 -10.17 -28.64 -25.19
CA ALA A 118 -11.13 -28.44 -24.12
C ALA A 118 -10.66 -29.12 -22.81
N GLY A 119 -10.96 -28.52 -21.67
CA GLY A 119 -10.64 -29.06 -20.34
C GLY A 119 -10.48 -27.96 -19.29
N THR A 120 -10.09 -28.37 -18.09
CA THR A 120 -9.92 -27.47 -16.95
C THR A 120 -8.44 -27.19 -16.73
N PHE A 121 -8.06 -25.91 -16.61
CA PHE A 121 -6.71 -25.49 -16.26
C PHE A 121 -6.72 -24.83 -14.88
N GLN A 122 -5.92 -25.37 -13.96
CA GLN A 122 -5.76 -24.85 -12.62
C GLN A 122 -4.35 -24.26 -12.48
N PHE A 123 -4.25 -22.97 -12.13
CA PHE A 123 -3.00 -22.27 -11.91
C PHE A 123 -2.73 -22.20 -10.41
N ILE A 124 -1.68 -22.88 -9.96
CA ILE A 124 -1.29 -22.95 -8.55
C ILE A 124 -0.01 -22.14 -8.39
N VAL A 125 -0.06 -21.11 -7.54
CA VAL A 125 1.10 -20.25 -7.24
C VAL A 125 1.50 -20.47 -5.79
N LYS A 126 2.79 -20.74 -5.56
CA LYS A 126 3.39 -20.87 -4.22
C LYS A 126 4.67 -20.05 -4.13
N ASP A 127 4.80 -19.31 -3.04
CA ASP A 127 6.06 -18.71 -2.62
C ASP A 127 7.01 -19.82 -2.13
N ILE A 128 8.27 -19.82 -2.56
CA ILE A 128 9.28 -20.82 -2.16
C ILE A 128 10.34 -20.22 -1.22
N ASN A 129 10.16 -19.00 -0.71
CA ASN A 129 11.21 -18.31 0.06
C ASN A 129 11.52 -18.86 1.45
N ASP A 130 10.85 -19.91 1.94
CA ASP A 130 11.28 -20.59 3.16
C ASP A 130 10.88 -22.07 3.14
N VAL A 131 11.88 -22.95 3.32
CA VAL A 131 11.77 -24.33 3.85
C VAL A 131 11.51 -25.51 2.87
N GLU A 132 11.21 -25.33 1.58
CA GLU A 132 10.91 -26.51 0.70
C GLU A 132 11.86 -26.79 -0.47
N LEU A 133 13.03 -26.13 -0.54
CA LEU A 133 14.13 -26.55 -1.43
C LEU A 133 15.04 -27.65 -0.83
N ALA A 134 14.68 -28.21 0.34
CA ALA A 134 15.47 -29.23 1.04
C ALA A 134 14.75 -30.58 1.29
N ARG A 135 13.49 -30.81 0.84
CA ARG A 135 12.77 -32.07 1.14
C ARG A 135 11.84 -32.65 0.08
N SER A 136 11.81 -32.12 -1.14
CA SER A 136 11.05 -32.72 -2.24
C SER A 136 11.98 -33.53 -3.15
N ASP A 137 12.15 -34.81 -2.82
CA ASP A 137 12.73 -35.84 -3.68
C ASP A 137 12.07 -35.84 -5.07
N LYS A 138 12.82 -35.33 -6.05
CA LYS A 138 12.84 -35.67 -7.49
C LYS A 138 13.38 -34.46 -8.25
N MET A 139 14.66 -34.17 -8.06
CA MET A 139 15.44 -33.51 -9.11
C MET A 139 16.29 -34.59 -9.75
N LEU A 140 16.03 -34.79 -11.04
CA LEU A 140 16.79 -35.64 -11.94
C LEU A 140 18.28 -35.24 -11.89
N VAL A 141 19.03 -36.02 -11.12
CA VAL A 141 20.44 -36.28 -11.36
C VAL A 141 20.53 -37.01 -12.70
N SER A 142 20.80 -36.26 -13.78
CA SER A 142 21.44 -36.86 -14.94
C SER A 142 22.95 -36.90 -14.66
N GLU A 143 23.44 -38.12 -14.42
CA GLU A 143 24.83 -38.57 -14.42
C GLU A 143 25.75 -38.16 -13.24
N LYS A 144 25.95 -39.16 -12.35
CA LYS A 144 27.14 -39.41 -11.51
C LYS A 144 27.70 -38.23 -10.69
N LEU A 145 27.06 -37.95 -9.55
CA LEU A 145 27.75 -37.43 -8.36
C LEU A 145 27.34 -38.25 -7.14
N THR A 146 28.25 -39.05 -6.58
CA THR A 146 28.12 -39.59 -5.23
C THR A 146 28.87 -38.65 -4.30
N VAL A 147 28.15 -37.98 -3.41
CA VAL A 147 28.73 -37.12 -2.37
C VAL A 147 29.11 -38.00 -1.18
N ILE A 148 30.39 -38.01 -0.81
CA ILE A 148 30.91 -38.67 0.40
C ILE A 148 31.23 -37.57 1.41
N GLU A 149 30.65 -37.65 2.61
CA GLU A 149 30.97 -36.76 3.73
C GLU A 149 32.01 -37.45 4.62
N ILE A 150 33.14 -36.77 4.87
CA ILE A 150 34.19 -37.24 5.78
C ILE A 150 34.27 -36.30 6.97
N GLN A 151 34.21 -36.88 8.17
CA GLN A 151 34.43 -36.18 9.43
C GLN A 151 35.63 -36.81 10.14
N VAL A 152 36.55 -35.97 10.61
CA VAL A 152 37.76 -36.39 11.33
C VAL A 152 37.65 -35.88 12.76
N PHE A 153 37.84 -36.79 13.71
CA PHE A 153 37.85 -36.52 15.14
C PHE A 153 39.24 -36.85 15.70
N ASP A 154 39.70 -36.08 16.68
CA ASP A 154 40.85 -36.49 17.50
C ASP A 154 40.44 -37.67 18.39
N ALA A 155 41.13 -38.81 18.28
CA ALA A 155 40.71 -40.06 18.91
C ALA A 155 40.90 -40.07 20.44
N VAL A 156 41.61 -39.08 21.00
CA VAL A 156 41.87 -38.97 22.44
C VAL A 156 40.90 -37.97 23.08
N THR A 157 40.58 -36.87 22.39
CA THR A 157 39.75 -35.77 22.90
C THR A 157 38.30 -35.81 22.40
N GLY A 158 38.02 -36.49 21.28
CA GLY A 158 36.70 -36.58 20.66
C GLY A 158 36.24 -35.33 19.91
N GLU A 159 37.13 -34.34 19.76
CA GLU A 159 36.83 -33.07 19.11
C GLU A 159 36.84 -33.21 17.58
N ASN A 160 35.79 -32.71 16.90
CA ASN A 160 35.71 -32.71 15.44
C ASN A 160 36.63 -31.62 14.88
N ILE A 161 37.63 -32.03 14.11
CA ILE A 161 38.67 -31.15 13.57
C ILE A 161 38.45 -30.82 12.09
N THR A 162 37.25 -31.06 11.56
CA THR A 162 36.88 -30.78 10.16
C THR A 162 35.54 -30.07 10.00
N ASP A 163 35.50 -29.04 9.14
CA ASP A 163 34.27 -28.57 8.50
C ASP A 163 34.05 -29.40 7.22
N LYS A 164 33.05 -30.30 7.26
CA LYS A 164 32.55 -31.19 6.18
C LYS A 164 33.29 -31.13 4.81
N ALA A 165 34.08 -32.15 4.50
CA ALA A 165 34.67 -32.31 3.16
C ALA A 165 33.76 -33.13 2.23
N ILE A 166 33.54 -32.66 1.01
CA ILE A 166 32.75 -33.30 -0.05
C ILE A 166 33.69 -33.84 -1.14
N ILE A 167 33.66 -35.14 -1.41
CA ILE A 167 34.47 -35.76 -2.47
C ILE A 167 33.59 -36.18 -3.65
N SER A 168 34.00 -35.81 -4.86
CA SER A 168 33.46 -36.33 -6.12
C SER A 168 34.31 -37.52 -6.62
N LEU A 169 33.66 -38.55 -7.15
CA LEU A 169 34.27 -39.82 -7.62
C LEU A 169 35.27 -39.69 -8.78
N ASN A 170 35.54 -38.49 -9.30
CA ASN A 170 36.53 -38.25 -10.36
C ASN A 170 37.92 -37.81 -9.85
N GLY A 171 38.25 -38.07 -8.58
CA GLY A 171 39.63 -37.98 -8.09
C GLY A 171 40.18 -36.56 -7.93
N THR A 172 39.32 -35.55 -7.83
CA THR A 172 39.74 -34.18 -7.51
C THR A 172 39.51 -33.92 -6.02
N ILE A 173 40.60 -33.60 -5.31
CA ILE A 173 40.60 -33.18 -3.89
C ILE A 173 39.97 -31.79 -3.80
N VAL A 174 39.07 -31.57 -2.83
CA VAL A 174 38.50 -30.25 -2.53
C VAL A 174 38.87 -29.82 -1.11
N GLU A 175 39.23 -28.54 -1.03
CA GLU A 175 39.62 -27.73 0.12
C GLU A 175 38.52 -27.58 1.20
N PRO A 176 38.90 -27.19 2.44
CA PRO A 176 40.25 -26.86 2.88
C PRO A 176 41.09 -28.11 3.26
N PRO A 177 42.43 -28.04 3.11
CA PRO A 177 43.33 -29.13 3.52
C PRO A 177 43.24 -29.37 5.03
N ILE A 178 42.96 -30.61 5.42
CA ILE A 178 42.89 -31.02 6.83
C ILE A 178 44.32 -31.07 7.38
N THR A 179 44.61 -30.25 8.40
CA THR A 179 45.91 -30.22 9.06
C THR A 179 45.89 -31.14 10.26
N VAL A 180 46.77 -32.15 10.28
CA VAL A 180 46.88 -33.15 11.36
C VAL A 180 48.28 -33.13 11.98
N GLU A 181 48.38 -33.36 13.29
CA GLU A 181 49.66 -33.35 14.01
C GLU A 181 50.35 -34.72 13.97
N ILE A 182 51.67 -34.70 13.77
CA ILE A 182 52.51 -35.91 13.78
C ILE A 182 52.53 -36.49 15.19
N GLY A 183 52.24 -37.79 15.31
CA GLY A 183 52.24 -38.57 16.55
C GLY A 183 50.87 -38.81 17.16
N LYS A 184 49.80 -38.18 16.65
CA LYS A 184 48.42 -38.34 17.14
C LYS A 184 47.62 -39.39 16.37
N VAL A 185 46.62 -39.94 17.06
CA VAL A 185 45.64 -40.90 16.51
C VAL A 185 44.32 -40.15 16.29
N TYR A 186 43.74 -40.32 15.11
CA TYR A 186 42.49 -39.68 14.70
C TYR A 186 41.47 -40.74 14.31
N GLU A 187 40.20 -40.51 14.67
CA GLU A 187 39.05 -41.32 14.27
C GLU A 187 38.39 -40.66 13.07
N VAL A 188 38.35 -41.37 11.94
CA VAL A 188 37.76 -40.88 10.69
C VAL A 188 36.48 -41.62 10.41
N LYS A 189 35.39 -40.87 10.34
CA LYS A 189 34.05 -41.39 10.06
C LYS A 189 33.65 -40.99 8.63
N VAL A 190 33.29 -41.99 7.84
CA VAL A 190 32.93 -41.82 6.43
C VAL A 190 31.49 -42.24 6.23
N GLU A 191 30.67 -41.32 5.73
CA GLU A 191 29.25 -41.54 5.50
C GLU A 191 28.91 -41.19 4.04
N ALA A 192 28.35 -42.15 3.31
CA ALA A 192 27.96 -42.00 1.92
C ALA A 192 26.45 -42.20 1.79
N ILE A 193 25.78 -41.34 1.01
CA ILE A 193 24.33 -41.39 0.84
C ILE A 193 23.94 -42.76 0.25
N GLY A 194 23.29 -43.61 1.06
CA GLY A 194 22.81 -44.95 0.68
C GLY A 194 23.64 -46.15 1.17
N TYR A 195 24.72 -45.96 1.96
CA TYR A 195 25.54 -47.04 2.53
C TYR A 195 25.74 -46.87 4.04
N GLU A 196 25.96 -47.97 4.78
CA GLU A 196 26.22 -47.93 6.24
C GLU A 196 27.53 -47.19 6.56
N ALA A 197 27.48 -46.29 7.55
CA ALA A 197 28.63 -45.52 8.02
C ALA A 197 29.75 -46.44 8.54
N ARG A 198 31.00 -46.13 8.18
CA ARG A 198 32.19 -46.86 8.69
C ARG A 198 33.18 -45.91 9.34
N THR A 199 33.81 -46.41 10.40
CA THR A 199 34.80 -45.69 11.21
C THR A 199 36.16 -46.36 11.08
N PHE A 200 37.21 -45.56 10.93
CA PHE A 200 38.61 -46.00 10.89
C PHE A 200 39.45 -45.22 11.91
N LEU A 201 40.48 -45.85 12.49
CA LEU A 201 41.46 -45.20 13.35
C LEU A 201 42.78 -45.07 12.59
N ILE A 202 43.37 -43.88 12.59
CA ILE A 202 44.57 -43.56 11.80
C ILE A 202 45.59 -42.87 12.71
N LYS A 203 46.83 -43.35 12.72
CA LYS A 203 47.97 -42.74 13.44
C LYS A 203 48.97 -42.13 12.45
N VAL A 204 49.33 -40.87 12.64
CA VAL A 204 50.18 -40.11 11.70
C VAL A 204 51.64 -40.12 12.18
N GLU A 205 52.57 -40.76 11.46
CA GLU A 205 53.98 -40.92 11.89
C GLU A 205 55.02 -40.29 10.93
N GLY A 206 54.70 -39.18 10.25
CA GLY A 206 55.67 -38.43 9.44
C GLY A 206 55.08 -37.24 8.67
N PRO A 207 55.90 -36.34 8.08
CA PRO A 207 55.46 -35.03 7.59
C PRO A 207 54.81 -35.01 6.19
N TYR A 208 54.59 -36.14 5.53
CA TYR A 208 53.89 -36.21 4.25
C TYR A 208 52.95 -37.41 4.19
N ILE A 209 51.64 -37.17 4.09
CA ILE A 209 50.66 -38.19 3.73
C ILE A 209 49.88 -37.70 2.51
N LYS A 210 50.04 -38.41 1.39
CA LYS A 210 49.19 -38.24 0.20
C LYS A 210 48.21 -39.42 0.18
N TRP A 211 46.91 -39.15 0.30
CA TRP A 211 45.89 -40.19 0.26
C TRP A 211 45.47 -40.50 -1.18
N SER A 212 45.25 -41.77 -1.48
CA SER A 212 44.52 -42.23 -2.67
C SER A 212 43.63 -43.38 -2.21
N VAL A 213 42.32 -43.15 -2.15
CA VAL A 213 41.36 -44.17 -1.71
C VAL A 213 41.05 -45.06 -2.90
N TYR A 214 41.71 -46.21 -2.97
CA TYR A 214 41.31 -47.32 -3.83
C TYR A 214 40.47 -48.29 -3.00
N LEU A 215 39.19 -48.42 -3.33
CA LEU A 215 38.29 -49.40 -2.71
C LEU A 215 38.50 -50.78 -3.38
N GLN A 216 39.49 -51.56 -2.91
CA GLN A 216 39.44 -53.03 -2.65
C GLN A 216 40.81 -53.62 -2.24
N PRO A 217 40.86 -54.81 -1.61
CA PRO A 217 41.58 -55.06 -0.35
C PRO A 217 43.09 -55.31 -0.52
N ILE A 218 43.81 -55.12 0.59
CA ILE A 218 45.14 -55.64 0.99
C ILE A 218 46.09 -54.49 1.36
N GLY A 219 46.46 -54.46 2.64
CA GLY A 219 47.30 -53.44 3.26
C GLY A 219 48.78 -53.54 2.92
N VAL A 220 49.52 -52.46 3.18
CA VAL A 220 50.97 -52.38 3.02
C VAL A 220 51.58 -51.87 4.32
N GLU A 221 52.48 -52.67 4.89
CA GLU A 221 53.40 -52.33 5.98
C GLU A 221 54.69 -51.73 5.40
N VAL A 222 55.23 -50.68 6.03
CA VAL A 222 56.53 -50.10 5.68
C VAL A 222 57.61 -50.73 6.56
N VAL A 223 58.53 -51.50 5.98
CA VAL A 223 59.63 -52.17 6.70
C VAL A 223 60.94 -51.41 6.49
N ASN A 224 61.65 -51.09 7.58
CA ASN A 224 62.95 -50.43 7.57
C ASN A 224 64.09 -51.46 7.32
N LEU A 225 64.93 -51.27 6.30
CA LEU A 225 65.92 -52.26 5.82
C LEU A 225 67.33 -51.98 6.41
N GLY A 226 68.07 -53.02 6.80
CA GLY A 226 69.43 -52.96 7.35
C GLY A 226 70.54 -53.06 6.27
N ASN A 227 71.82 -53.20 6.66
CA ASN A 227 72.95 -53.39 5.73
C ASN A 227 73.79 -54.64 6.11
N LEU A 228 74.33 -55.36 5.13
CA LEU A 228 75.17 -56.55 5.35
C LEU A 228 76.52 -56.43 4.65
N THR A 229 77.61 -56.48 5.42
CA THR A 229 78.99 -56.55 4.90
C THR A 229 79.54 -57.96 5.03
N ILE A 230 80.14 -58.49 3.96
CA ILE A 230 80.72 -59.83 3.90
C ILE A 230 82.24 -59.70 3.72
N ILE A 231 83.02 -60.36 4.59
CA ILE A 231 84.48 -60.41 4.53
C ILE A 231 84.91 -61.86 4.27
N ILE A 232 85.79 -62.06 3.29
CA ILE A 232 86.31 -63.38 2.90
C ILE A 232 87.80 -63.44 3.25
N GLN A 233 88.19 -64.47 3.98
CA GLN A 233 89.56 -64.64 4.46
C GLN A 233 90.03 -66.09 4.36
N TYR A 234 91.34 -66.32 4.30
CA TYR A 234 91.94 -67.64 4.45
C TYR A 234 91.94 -68.09 5.92
N ALA A 235 92.21 -69.37 6.15
CA ALA A 235 92.27 -69.96 7.50
C ALA A 235 93.28 -69.29 8.46
N ASP A 236 94.28 -68.56 7.93
CA ASP A 236 95.25 -67.78 8.71
C ASP A 236 94.78 -66.35 9.06
N GLY A 237 93.56 -65.97 8.64
CA GLY A 237 92.96 -64.65 8.89
C GLY A 237 93.34 -63.58 7.88
N THR A 238 94.12 -63.89 6.85
CA THR A 238 94.42 -62.93 5.77
C THR A 238 93.24 -62.82 4.79
N LYS A 239 92.93 -61.59 4.33
CA LYS A 239 91.85 -61.39 3.34
C LYS A 239 92.18 -62.07 2.03
N ALA A 240 91.19 -62.73 1.42
CA ALA A 240 91.32 -63.40 0.14
C ALA A 240 91.23 -62.40 -1.03
N GLU A 241 92.23 -61.52 -1.16
CA GLU A 241 92.33 -60.51 -2.23
C GLU A 241 93.15 -61.05 -3.42
N GLY A 242 92.75 -60.69 -4.65
CA GLY A 242 93.45 -61.04 -5.89
C GLY A 242 92.99 -62.33 -6.58
N ILE A 243 91.96 -63.02 -6.06
CA ILE A 243 91.33 -64.18 -6.69
C ILE A 243 89.88 -63.84 -6.99
N ASP A 244 89.41 -64.10 -8.21
CA ASP A 244 88.00 -63.94 -8.57
C ASP A 244 87.16 -64.99 -7.83
N LEU A 245 86.32 -64.53 -6.91
CA LEU A 245 85.43 -65.38 -6.11
C LEU A 245 83.98 -65.01 -6.39
N GLU A 246 83.10 -66.01 -6.43
CA GLU A 246 81.66 -65.79 -6.48
C GLU A 246 81.05 -65.94 -5.10
N VAL A 247 80.36 -64.89 -4.62
CA VAL A 247 79.67 -64.85 -3.34
C VAL A 247 78.17 -64.91 -3.60
N GLN A 248 77.50 -65.93 -3.08
CA GLN A 248 76.06 -66.11 -3.20
C GLN A 248 75.41 -66.05 -1.82
N VAL A 249 74.40 -65.19 -1.65
CA VAL A 249 73.68 -64.96 -0.39
C VAL A 249 72.26 -65.48 -0.53
N TYR A 250 71.89 -66.42 0.33
CA TYR A 250 70.57 -67.04 0.37
C TYR A 250 69.83 -66.62 1.64
N SER A 251 68.52 -66.37 1.53
CA SER A 251 67.66 -66.27 2.72
C SER A 251 67.56 -67.66 3.35
N ALA A 252 67.97 -67.79 4.61
CA ALA A 252 67.87 -69.04 5.36
C ALA A 252 66.39 -69.39 5.65
N THR A 253 65.51 -68.39 5.73
CA THR A 253 64.08 -68.57 5.98
C THR A 253 63.35 -69.09 4.75
N THR A 254 63.68 -68.60 3.56
CA THR A 254 62.97 -68.97 2.31
C THR A 254 63.75 -69.93 1.41
N GLY A 255 65.05 -70.11 1.65
CA GLY A 255 65.96 -70.92 0.83
C GLY A 255 66.28 -70.33 -0.55
N LYS A 256 65.80 -69.12 -0.86
CA LYS A 256 66.01 -68.48 -2.17
C LYS A 256 67.31 -67.71 -2.22
N LEU A 257 67.98 -67.75 -3.38
CA LEU A 257 69.12 -66.88 -3.69
C LEU A 257 68.62 -65.44 -3.74
N MET A 258 69.21 -64.59 -2.90
CA MET A 258 68.84 -63.18 -2.81
C MET A 258 69.80 -62.33 -3.62
N TYR A 259 71.10 -62.60 -3.51
CA TYR A 259 72.14 -61.83 -4.18
C TYR A 259 73.32 -62.73 -4.61
N ALA A 260 73.94 -62.42 -5.73
CA ALA A 260 75.17 -63.05 -6.20
C ALA A 260 76.15 -62.00 -6.73
N TYR A 261 77.41 -62.07 -6.32
CA TYR A 261 78.45 -61.10 -6.67
C TYR A 261 79.76 -61.79 -7.01
N TYR A 262 80.47 -61.29 -8.01
CA TYR A 262 81.88 -61.61 -8.24
C TYR A 262 82.77 -60.56 -7.59
N THR A 263 83.74 -60.99 -6.77
CA THR A 263 84.70 -60.09 -6.13
C THR A 263 86.09 -60.69 -6.15
N SER A 264 87.07 -59.85 -6.49
CA SER A 264 88.50 -60.13 -6.26
C SER A 264 89.07 -59.32 -5.10
N ARG A 265 88.23 -58.56 -4.38
CA ARG A 265 88.63 -57.67 -3.28
C ARG A 265 88.45 -58.28 -1.90
N GLY A 266 88.15 -59.58 -1.81
CA GLY A 266 87.98 -60.29 -0.54
C GLY A 266 86.84 -59.78 0.36
N SER A 267 85.98 -58.91 -0.14
CA SER A 267 84.81 -58.39 0.58
C SER A 267 83.71 -57.91 -0.37
N VAL A 268 82.46 -57.93 0.11
CA VAL A 268 81.25 -57.46 -0.60
C VAL A 268 80.36 -56.74 0.41
N ASN A 269 79.81 -55.58 0.04
CA ASN A 269 78.83 -54.88 0.88
C ASN A 269 77.48 -54.82 0.18
N ILE A 270 76.41 -55.13 0.91
CA ILE A 270 75.03 -55.17 0.41
C ILE A 270 74.21 -54.22 1.27
N GLU A 271 73.73 -53.14 0.65
CA GLU A 271 72.91 -52.12 1.31
C GLU A 271 71.42 -52.41 1.13
N TYR A 272 70.60 -51.96 2.09
CA TYR A 272 69.14 -52.12 2.07
C TYR A 272 68.66 -53.59 2.08
N ILE A 273 69.26 -54.42 2.91
CA ILE A 273 68.88 -55.83 3.08
C ILE A 273 67.73 -55.98 4.12
N PRO A 274 66.69 -56.79 3.84
CA PRO A 274 65.61 -57.01 4.79
C PRO A 274 66.07 -57.73 6.06
N ALA A 275 65.28 -57.59 7.12
CA ALA A 275 65.54 -58.32 8.36
C ALA A 275 65.24 -59.80 8.15
N ASP A 276 66.29 -60.62 8.11
CA ASP A 276 66.20 -62.06 7.89
C ASP A 276 67.50 -62.73 8.34
N LYS A 277 67.45 -64.06 8.46
CA LYS A 277 68.64 -64.89 8.59
C LYS A 277 69.15 -65.26 7.20
N TYR A 278 70.43 -65.10 6.95
CA TYR A 278 71.09 -65.34 5.66
C TYR A 278 72.19 -66.39 5.78
N VAL A 279 72.37 -67.15 4.70
CA VAL A 279 73.51 -68.05 4.51
C VAL A 279 74.30 -67.58 3.29
N VAL A 280 75.59 -67.31 3.48
CA VAL A 280 76.51 -66.85 2.44
C VAL A 280 77.39 -68.02 2.02
N TYR A 281 77.46 -68.31 0.73
CA TYR A 281 78.35 -69.30 0.11
C TYR A 281 79.39 -68.60 -0.76
N VAL A 282 80.62 -69.11 -0.78
CA VAL A 282 81.71 -68.62 -1.63
C VAL A 282 82.23 -69.75 -2.51
N PHE A 283 82.42 -69.46 -3.79
CA PHE A 283 82.90 -70.37 -4.83
C PHE A 283 84.17 -69.84 -5.51
N ASP A 284 85.04 -70.73 -5.97
CA ASP A 284 86.21 -70.41 -6.80
C ASP A 284 85.82 -70.15 -8.27
N PRO A 285 86.74 -69.70 -9.16
CA PRO A 285 86.44 -69.47 -10.58
C PRO A 285 85.95 -70.69 -11.36
N SER A 286 86.16 -71.90 -10.82
CA SER A 286 85.66 -73.16 -11.39
C SER A 286 84.32 -73.58 -10.79
N MET A 287 83.63 -72.68 -10.06
CA MET A 287 82.37 -72.92 -9.36
C MET A 287 82.44 -74.03 -8.30
N LYS A 288 83.63 -74.33 -7.77
CA LYS A 288 83.75 -75.23 -6.62
C LYS A 288 83.52 -74.47 -5.34
N TYR A 289 82.71 -75.05 -4.46
CA TYR A 289 82.44 -74.52 -3.13
C TYR A 289 83.73 -74.46 -2.30
N VAL A 290 84.00 -73.30 -1.69
CA VAL A 290 85.21 -73.06 -0.90
C VAL A 290 84.94 -72.48 0.49
N GLY A 291 83.72 -72.05 0.82
CA GLY A 291 83.38 -71.65 2.19
C GLY A 291 81.94 -71.15 2.37
N LYS A 292 81.46 -71.12 3.63
CA LYS A 292 80.15 -70.55 3.99
C LYS A 292 80.17 -69.81 5.33
N SER A 293 79.19 -68.93 5.54
CA SER A 293 78.90 -68.28 6.81
C SER A 293 77.40 -68.02 6.97
N GLU A 294 76.88 -68.05 8.20
CA GLU A 294 75.49 -67.68 8.52
C GLU A 294 75.47 -66.39 9.32
N VAL A 295 74.52 -65.51 9.00
CA VAL A 295 74.39 -64.20 9.63
C VAL A 295 72.92 -63.82 9.75
N GLU A 296 72.55 -63.16 10.83
CA GLU A 296 71.19 -62.65 11.04
C GLU A 296 71.23 -61.13 11.01
N VAL A 297 70.39 -60.53 10.16
CA VAL A 297 70.30 -59.07 10.02
C VAL A 297 68.98 -58.62 10.63
N GLU A 298 69.05 -57.69 11.57
CA GLU A 298 67.86 -57.05 12.17
C GLU A 298 67.52 -55.74 11.45
N ALA A 299 66.23 -55.37 11.47
CA ALA A 299 65.72 -54.17 10.80
C ALA A 299 66.50 -52.91 11.20
N GLY A 300 67.04 -52.18 10.22
CA GLY A 300 67.78 -50.93 10.41
C GLY A 300 69.18 -51.05 11.02
N LYS A 301 69.73 -52.27 11.24
CA LYS A 301 71.10 -52.46 11.74
C LYS A 301 72.07 -52.88 10.63
N SER A 302 73.34 -52.51 10.79
CA SER A 302 74.43 -52.97 9.93
C SER A 302 75.16 -54.14 10.59
N VAL A 303 75.34 -55.25 9.87
CA VAL A 303 75.97 -56.48 10.39
C VAL A 303 77.11 -56.93 9.47
N THR A 304 78.16 -57.55 10.03
CA THR A 304 79.29 -58.09 9.26
C THR A 304 79.37 -59.60 9.39
N ALA A 305 79.37 -60.32 8.27
CA ALA A 305 79.59 -61.76 8.18
C ALA A 305 81.03 -62.05 7.69
N THR A 306 81.72 -62.99 8.32
CA THR A 306 83.06 -63.43 7.87
C THR A 306 82.98 -64.87 7.35
N VAL A 307 83.47 -65.11 6.14
CA VAL A 307 83.58 -66.43 5.50
C VAL A 307 85.05 -66.82 5.42
N THR A 308 85.41 -67.94 6.03
CA THR A 308 86.77 -68.49 5.97
C THR A 308 86.85 -69.57 4.89
N LEU A 309 87.83 -69.47 3.99
CA LEU A 309 88.04 -70.43 2.90
C LEU A 309 88.68 -71.74 3.42
N GLU A 310 88.09 -72.88 3.09
CA GLU A 310 88.68 -74.20 3.30
C GLU A 310 89.75 -74.46 2.23
N VAL A 311 91.02 -74.44 2.63
CA VAL A 311 92.16 -74.63 1.72
C VAL A 311 92.19 -76.08 1.22
N ASN A 312 91.95 -76.29 -0.08
CA ASN A 312 92.16 -77.58 -0.74
C ASN A 312 93.54 -77.59 -1.42
N GLU A 313 94.39 -78.53 -1.04
CA GLU A 313 95.86 -78.61 -1.25
C GLU A 313 96.39 -78.65 -2.71
N VAL A 314 95.57 -78.40 -3.73
CA VAL A 314 95.97 -78.71 -5.13
C VAL A 314 96.69 -77.56 -5.85
N TYR A 315 96.87 -76.39 -5.22
CA TYR A 315 97.61 -75.25 -5.82
C TYR A 315 99.07 -75.09 -5.34
N LYS A 316 99.64 -76.08 -4.62
CA LYS A 316 101.03 -76.05 -4.11
C LYS A 316 102.03 -77.07 -4.71
N GLU A 317 101.66 -77.90 -5.69
CA GLU A 317 102.56 -78.96 -6.21
C GLU A 317 102.89 -78.93 -7.72
N LEU A 318 102.50 -77.90 -8.48
CA LEU A 318 102.80 -77.83 -9.92
C LEU A 318 104.17 -77.18 -10.27
N GLU A 319 105.07 -77.00 -9.28
CA GLU A 319 106.37 -76.34 -9.47
C GLU A 319 107.58 -77.13 -8.89
N SER A 320 107.51 -78.46 -8.82
CA SER A 320 108.61 -79.31 -8.33
C SER A 320 109.03 -80.48 -9.25
N LEU A 321 108.48 -80.59 -10.47
CA LEU A 321 108.74 -81.72 -11.38
C LEU A 321 109.32 -81.29 -12.74
N LYS A 322 110.40 -80.48 -12.74
CA LYS A 322 111.24 -80.20 -13.93
C LYS A 322 112.72 -79.96 -13.58
N ALA A 323 113.34 -80.85 -12.81
CA ALA A 323 114.80 -80.87 -12.66
C ALA A 323 115.37 -82.26 -12.33
N LYS A 324 115.53 -83.12 -13.36
CA LYS A 324 116.74 -83.95 -13.59
C LYS A 324 116.53 -84.93 -14.75
N THR A 325 117.08 -84.55 -15.89
CA THR A 325 117.36 -85.42 -17.03
C THR A 325 118.86 -85.35 -17.30
N SER A 326 119.44 -86.48 -17.68
CA SER A 326 120.74 -86.72 -18.32
C SER A 326 121.69 -87.60 -17.50
N THR A 327 122.01 -88.77 -18.06
CA THR A 327 123.34 -89.04 -18.64
C THR A 327 123.30 -90.36 -19.42
N ALA A 328 123.66 -90.31 -20.70
CA ALA A 328 124.11 -91.43 -21.51
C ALA A 328 125.42 -91.03 -22.19
N THR A 329 126.32 -92.02 -22.32
CA THR A 329 127.37 -92.20 -23.36
C THR A 329 128.86 -92.05 -22.95
N SER A 330 129.60 -93.17 -22.99
CA SER A 330 130.96 -93.39 -23.57
C SER A 330 131.41 -94.86 -23.29
N VAL A 331 131.57 -95.82 -24.21
CA VAL A 331 132.52 -96.07 -25.33
C VAL A 331 133.80 -96.89 -24.97
N SER A 332 133.88 -98.12 -25.53
CA SER A 332 135.03 -98.91 -26.10
C SER A 332 136.12 -99.65 -25.25
N GLY A 333 136.52 -100.83 -25.79
CA GLY A 333 137.70 -101.68 -25.45
C GLY A 333 137.26 -103.12 -25.09
N VAL A 334 137.74 -104.25 -25.64
CA VAL A 334 139.03 -104.70 -26.18
C VAL A 334 138.80 -105.92 -27.10
N ALA A 335 139.65 -106.07 -28.12
CA ALA A 335 139.69 -107.21 -29.05
C ALA A 335 140.65 -108.32 -28.56
N ALA A 336 140.32 -109.59 -28.82
CA ALA A 336 141.16 -110.55 -29.56
C ALA A 336 140.56 -111.97 -29.54
N GLY A 337 140.52 -112.63 -30.71
CA GLY A 337 140.59 -114.09 -30.81
C GLY A 337 139.51 -114.80 -31.63
N LEU A 338 139.81 -115.04 -32.92
CA LEU A 338 139.40 -116.21 -33.74
C LEU A 338 137.98 -116.23 -34.39
N GLY A 339 137.91 -115.83 -35.68
CA GLY A 339 137.53 -116.80 -36.72
C GLY A 339 136.09 -116.97 -37.23
N ILE A 340 135.12 -116.04 -37.10
CA ILE A 340 133.77 -116.16 -37.74
C ILE A 340 133.20 -114.79 -38.22
N VAL A 341 133.92 -114.06 -39.10
CA VAL A 341 133.57 -112.67 -39.49
C VAL A 341 132.47 -112.55 -40.56
N GLY A 342 132.15 -113.61 -41.31
CA GLY A 342 131.14 -113.55 -42.39
C GLY A 342 129.68 -113.49 -41.92
N ALA A 343 129.35 -114.06 -40.76
CA ALA A 343 127.97 -114.12 -40.26
C ALA A 343 127.58 -112.90 -39.39
N ILE A 344 128.55 -112.22 -38.79
CA ILE A 344 128.32 -111.09 -37.87
C ILE A 344 128.07 -109.77 -38.62
N GLY A 345 128.65 -109.58 -39.81
CA GLY A 345 128.42 -108.40 -40.64
C GLY A 345 126.98 -108.27 -41.16
N ALA A 346 126.34 -109.39 -41.52
CA ALA A 346 124.93 -109.42 -41.94
C ALA A 346 123.96 -109.19 -40.78
N LEU A 347 124.31 -109.65 -39.57
CA LEU A 347 123.56 -109.40 -38.33
C LEU A 347 123.62 -107.92 -37.92
N LEU A 348 124.77 -107.26 -38.08
CA LEU A 348 124.92 -105.83 -37.75
C LEU A 348 124.14 -104.90 -38.69
N SER A 349 124.10 -105.19 -40.00
CA SER A 349 123.29 -104.43 -40.95
C SER A 349 121.80 -104.62 -40.70
N PHE A 350 121.36 -105.85 -40.40
CA PHE A 350 119.98 -106.13 -40.02
C PHE A 350 119.57 -105.41 -38.73
N TYR A 351 120.47 -105.33 -37.74
CA TYR A 351 120.22 -104.63 -36.49
C TYR A 351 120.10 -103.11 -36.69
N LYS A 352 120.88 -102.50 -37.59
CA LYS A 352 120.78 -101.07 -37.92
C LYS A 352 119.47 -100.75 -38.66
N THR A 353 119.10 -101.55 -39.66
CA THR A 353 117.81 -101.41 -40.37
C THR A 353 116.63 -101.65 -39.42
N SER A 354 116.75 -102.61 -38.50
CA SER A 354 115.76 -102.84 -37.44
C SER A 354 115.59 -101.63 -36.51
N MET A 355 116.70 -100.98 -36.12
CA MET A 355 116.67 -99.75 -35.31
C MET A 355 116.00 -98.57 -36.04
N GLU A 356 116.26 -98.41 -37.34
CA GLU A 356 115.60 -97.39 -38.17
C GLU A 356 114.10 -97.67 -38.33
N VAL A 357 113.72 -98.94 -38.50
CA VAL A 357 112.30 -99.36 -38.51
C VAL A 357 111.62 -99.09 -37.16
N VAL A 358 112.30 -99.32 -36.04
CA VAL A 358 111.78 -98.99 -34.70
C VAL A 358 111.59 -97.48 -34.54
N LYS A 359 112.53 -96.68 -35.02
CA LYS A 359 112.43 -95.21 -34.98
C LYS A 359 111.29 -94.70 -35.86
N LEU A 360 111.15 -95.22 -37.07
CA LEU A 360 110.01 -94.93 -37.95
C LEU A 360 108.69 -95.34 -37.33
N LYS A 361 108.63 -96.48 -36.63
CA LYS A 361 107.42 -96.93 -35.91
C LYS A 361 107.07 -95.99 -34.75
N GLN A 362 108.08 -95.46 -34.07
CA GLN A 362 107.90 -94.44 -33.03
C GLN A 362 107.41 -93.12 -33.63
N ASP A 363 108.03 -92.63 -34.71
CA ASP A 363 107.60 -91.41 -35.41
C ASP A 363 106.18 -91.55 -35.96
N ILE A 364 105.81 -92.72 -36.50
CA ILE A 364 104.42 -93.03 -36.90
C ILE A 364 103.48 -92.96 -35.70
N SER A 365 103.87 -93.51 -34.55
CA SER A 365 103.05 -93.44 -33.34
C SER A 365 102.88 -92.00 -32.84
N THR A 366 103.93 -91.17 -32.92
CA THR A 366 103.85 -89.75 -32.59
C THR A 366 102.94 -89.01 -33.56
N ILE A 367 103.08 -89.23 -34.87
CA ILE A 367 102.21 -88.64 -35.90
C ILE A 367 100.75 -89.06 -35.71
N GLN A 368 100.50 -90.31 -35.34
CA GLN A 368 99.15 -90.80 -35.04
C GLN A 368 98.54 -90.05 -33.86
N ASN A 369 99.30 -89.85 -32.78
CA ASN A 369 98.87 -89.06 -31.63
C ASN A 369 98.63 -87.59 -32.00
N ASP A 370 99.50 -87.00 -32.83
CA ASP A 370 99.34 -85.62 -33.30
C ASP A 370 98.09 -85.48 -34.19
N ILE A 371 97.82 -86.44 -35.07
CA ILE A 371 96.58 -86.49 -35.87
C ILE A 371 95.35 -86.59 -34.96
N GLU A 372 95.41 -87.38 -33.90
CA GLU A 372 94.31 -87.55 -32.95
C GLU A 372 94.08 -86.26 -32.14
N SER A 373 95.15 -85.61 -31.70
CA SER A 373 95.13 -84.28 -31.07
C SER A 373 94.57 -83.21 -32.01
N LEU A 374 95.00 -83.20 -33.28
CA LEU A 374 94.50 -82.26 -34.29
C LEU A 374 93.02 -82.48 -34.58
N LYS A 375 92.55 -83.74 -34.66
CA LYS A 375 91.12 -84.04 -34.79
C LYS A 375 90.31 -83.48 -33.62
N LEU A 376 90.80 -83.65 -32.39
CA LEU A 376 90.16 -83.08 -31.21
C LEU A 376 90.13 -81.55 -31.24
N SER A 377 91.21 -80.90 -31.68
CA SER A 377 91.24 -79.44 -31.85
C SER A 377 90.30 -78.95 -32.94
N ILE A 378 90.19 -79.65 -34.07
CA ILE A 378 89.23 -79.34 -35.14
C ILE A 378 87.80 -79.45 -34.61
N GLU A 379 87.49 -80.48 -33.83
CA GLU A 379 86.15 -80.63 -33.25
C GLU A 379 85.82 -79.51 -32.25
N LYS A 380 86.80 -79.12 -31.42
CA LYS A 380 86.65 -77.96 -30.52
C LYS A 380 86.45 -76.66 -31.31
N LEU A 381 87.20 -76.45 -32.39
CA LEU A 381 87.06 -75.28 -33.27
C LEU A 381 85.70 -75.25 -33.96
N LYS A 382 85.21 -76.39 -34.43
CA LYS A 382 83.88 -76.51 -35.03
C LYS A 382 82.79 -76.13 -34.03
N LYS A 383 82.86 -76.67 -32.81
CA LYS A 383 81.94 -76.30 -31.73
C LYS A 383 82.02 -74.80 -31.41
N ALA A 384 83.23 -74.25 -31.29
CA ALA A 384 83.40 -72.81 -31.06
C ALA A 384 82.81 -71.96 -32.20
N MET A 385 82.89 -72.43 -33.44
CA MET A 385 82.29 -71.73 -34.59
C MET A 385 80.76 -71.81 -34.59
N GLU A 386 80.19 -72.94 -34.16
CA GLU A 386 78.74 -73.06 -33.91
C GLU A 386 78.29 -72.08 -32.81
N ASP A 387 79.05 -71.95 -31.72
CA ASP A 387 78.77 -70.98 -30.65
C ASP A 387 78.86 -69.53 -31.16
N VAL A 388 79.84 -69.20 -32.02
CA VAL A 388 79.97 -67.87 -32.63
C VAL A 388 78.79 -67.55 -33.56
N LEU A 389 78.31 -68.51 -34.35
CA LEU A 389 77.13 -68.32 -35.20
C LEU A 389 75.89 -68.01 -34.36
N ALA A 390 75.69 -68.73 -33.24
CA ALA A 390 74.59 -68.44 -32.32
C ALA A 390 74.70 -67.03 -31.69
N VAL A 391 75.91 -66.56 -31.38
CA VAL A 391 76.13 -65.18 -30.91
C VAL A 391 75.79 -64.16 -32.01
N ILE A 392 76.14 -64.42 -33.27
CA ILE A 392 75.81 -63.53 -34.40
C ILE A 392 74.28 -63.40 -34.55
N ASP A 393 73.55 -64.53 -34.49
CA ASP A 393 72.08 -64.52 -34.55
C ASP A 393 71.50 -63.65 -33.44
N LYS A 394 72.06 -63.75 -32.21
CA LYS A 394 71.59 -62.93 -31.09
C LYS A 394 71.94 -61.45 -31.25
N VAL A 395 73.09 -61.13 -31.84
CA VAL A 395 73.47 -59.74 -32.16
C VAL A 395 72.53 -59.16 -33.21
N GLU A 396 72.13 -59.93 -34.22
CA GLU A 396 71.16 -59.49 -35.22
C GLU A 396 69.78 -59.23 -34.60
N GLU A 397 69.32 -60.11 -33.71
CA GLU A 397 68.08 -59.92 -32.95
C GLU A 397 68.14 -58.65 -32.07
N ASN A 398 69.24 -58.47 -31.33
CA ASN A 398 69.45 -57.27 -30.51
C ASN A 398 69.51 -56.01 -31.38
N SER A 399 70.09 -56.07 -32.57
CA SER A 399 70.11 -54.93 -33.50
C SER A 399 68.71 -54.55 -33.97
N LYS A 400 67.81 -55.51 -34.18
CA LYS A 400 66.40 -55.24 -34.50
C LYS A 400 65.70 -54.58 -33.32
N ALA A 401 65.87 -55.10 -32.10
CA ALA A 401 65.30 -54.52 -30.90
C ALA A 401 65.78 -53.07 -30.64
N VAL A 402 67.06 -52.76 -30.93
CA VAL A 402 67.59 -51.39 -30.82
C VAL A 402 66.93 -50.43 -31.82
N LEU A 403 66.62 -50.89 -33.03
CA LEU A 403 65.90 -50.07 -34.01
C LEU A 403 64.47 -49.76 -33.57
N GLU A 404 63.75 -50.75 -33.04
CA GLU A 404 62.41 -50.57 -32.47
C GLU A 404 62.43 -49.63 -31.26
N LEU A 405 63.42 -49.77 -30.37
CA LEU A 405 63.63 -48.85 -29.26
C LEU A 405 63.90 -47.42 -29.75
N LYS A 406 64.64 -47.25 -30.84
CA LYS A 406 64.88 -45.94 -31.42
C LYS A 406 63.60 -45.30 -31.95
N GLU A 407 62.72 -46.08 -32.59
CA GLU A 407 61.42 -45.60 -33.08
C GLU A 407 60.50 -45.20 -31.92
N THR A 408 60.44 -46.01 -30.86
CA THR A 408 59.65 -45.67 -29.66
C THR A 408 60.18 -44.42 -28.97
N VAL A 409 61.50 -44.24 -28.85
CA VAL A 409 62.11 -43.00 -28.33
C VAL A 409 61.76 -41.80 -29.19
N SER A 410 61.79 -41.93 -30.52
CA SER A 410 61.38 -40.84 -31.43
C SER A 410 59.92 -40.46 -31.23
N THR A 411 59.04 -41.44 -31.03
CA THR A 411 57.60 -41.23 -30.79
C THR A 411 57.33 -40.61 -29.42
N LEU A 412 58.09 -41.00 -28.40
CA LEU A 412 58.02 -40.39 -27.08
C LEU A 412 58.47 -38.93 -27.12
N SER A 413 59.53 -38.60 -27.87
CA SER A 413 60.00 -37.22 -28.06
C SER A 413 58.91 -36.32 -28.65
N THR A 414 58.26 -36.76 -29.73
CA THR A 414 57.18 -35.97 -30.35
C THR A 414 55.97 -35.82 -29.42
N THR A 415 55.69 -36.83 -28.60
CA THR A 415 54.64 -36.76 -27.58
C THR A 415 54.98 -35.75 -26.49
N ILE A 416 56.22 -35.72 -26.02
CA ILE A 416 56.71 -34.75 -25.04
C ILE A 416 56.58 -33.33 -25.60
N ASP A 417 56.98 -33.09 -26.85
CA ASP A 417 56.89 -31.78 -27.48
C ASP A 417 55.42 -31.30 -27.60
N ARG A 418 54.50 -32.21 -27.97
CA ARG A 418 53.07 -31.92 -28.00
C ARG A 418 52.54 -31.56 -26.62
N LEU A 419 52.87 -32.35 -25.59
CA LEU A 419 52.43 -32.10 -24.22
C LEU A 419 53.00 -30.78 -23.66
N ALA A 420 54.23 -30.41 -24.04
CA ALA A 420 54.82 -29.13 -23.67
C ALA A 420 54.03 -27.96 -24.29
N SER A 421 53.64 -28.07 -25.56
CA SER A 421 52.81 -27.06 -26.23
C SER A 421 51.40 -26.95 -25.62
N GLU A 422 50.78 -28.08 -25.28
CA GLU A 422 49.47 -28.10 -24.60
C GLU A 422 49.54 -27.47 -23.20
N LEU A 423 50.63 -27.69 -22.47
CA LEU A 423 50.86 -27.07 -21.16
C LEU A 423 51.02 -25.55 -21.27
N GLU A 424 51.70 -25.07 -22.32
CA GLU A 424 51.86 -23.64 -22.58
C GLU A 424 50.51 -22.97 -22.90
N ASP A 425 49.67 -23.57 -23.75
CA ASP A 425 48.32 -23.08 -24.03
C ASP A 425 47.45 -23.05 -22.76
N LEU A 426 47.50 -24.12 -21.97
CA LEU A 426 46.72 -24.20 -20.73
C LEU A 426 47.16 -23.13 -19.72
N SER A 427 48.47 -22.86 -19.63
CA SER A 427 49.01 -21.79 -18.78
C SER A 427 48.53 -20.41 -19.24
N ALA A 428 48.51 -20.14 -20.55
CA ALA A 428 48.01 -18.88 -21.10
C ALA A 428 46.51 -18.69 -20.81
N ARG A 429 45.71 -19.76 -20.96
CA ARG A 429 44.27 -19.75 -20.66
C ARG A 429 43.97 -19.56 -19.18
N LEU A 430 44.79 -20.15 -18.30
CA LEU A 430 44.69 -19.94 -16.85
C LEU A 430 44.90 -18.46 -16.52
N LYS A 431 45.97 -17.85 -17.03
CA LYS A 431 46.26 -16.42 -16.80
C LYS A 431 45.13 -15.52 -17.29
N SER A 432 44.59 -15.78 -18.48
CA SER A 432 43.43 -15.02 -18.99
C SER A 432 42.18 -15.19 -18.11
N THR A 433 41.98 -16.37 -17.53
CA THR A 433 40.87 -16.64 -16.61
C THR A 433 41.06 -15.87 -15.30
N GLU A 434 42.28 -15.86 -14.74
CA GLU A 434 42.62 -15.07 -13.55
C GLU A 434 42.35 -13.57 -13.77
N GLU A 435 42.74 -13.02 -14.92
CA GLU A 435 42.47 -11.62 -15.27
C GLU A 435 40.96 -11.33 -15.39
N ARG A 436 40.18 -12.27 -15.93
CA ARG A 436 38.71 -12.14 -15.99
C ARG A 436 38.09 -12.18 -14.60
N VAL A 437 38.58 -13.04 -13.71
CA VAL A 437 38.10 -13.14 -12.32
C VAL A 437 38.39 -11.84 -11.57
N ASP A 438 39.59 -11.26 -11.71
CA ASP A 438 39.94 -9.97 -11.10
C ASP A 438 39.02 -8.82 -11.59
N ASN A 439 38.74 -8.77 -12.89
CA ASN A 439 37.82 -7.78 -13.45
C ASN A 439 36.38 -7.96 -12.98
N LEU A 440 35.91 -9.20 -12.84
CA LEU A 440 34.59 -9.50 -12.26
C LEU A 440 34.52 -9.07 -10.79
N ALA A 441 35.57 -9.34 -10.00
CA ALA A 441 35.65 -8.90 -8.61
C ALA A 441 35.57 -7.37 -8.49
N LYS A 442 36.30 -6.63 -9.33
CA LYS A 442 36.22 -5.15 -9.40
C LYS A 442 34.81 -4.68 -9.76
N THR A 443 34.16 -5.33 -10.71
CA THR A 443 32.79 -4.99 -11.12
C THR A 443 31.80 -5.23 -9.98
N LEU A 444 31.94 -6.33 -9.25
CA LEU A 444 31.10 -6.66 -8.11
C LEU A 444 31.23 -5.61 -6.99
N VAL A 445 32.45 -5.14 -6.71
CA VAL A 445 32.69 -4.05 -5.73
C VAL A 445 32.01 -2.75 -6.15
N ASN A 446 32.07 -2.40 -7.44
CA ASN A 446 31.41 -1.20 -7.96
C ASN A 446 29.88 -1.31 -7.88
N LEU A 447 29.32 -2.47 -8.26
CA LEU A 447 27.88 -2.73 -8.12
C LEU A 447 27.43 -2.69 -6.66
N GLY A 448 28.21 -3.27 -5.73
CA GLY A 448 27.92 -3.20 -4.30
C GLY A 448 27.98 -1.79 -3.73
N SER A 449 28.76 -0.89 -4.34
CA SER A 449 28.80 0.53 -3.96
C SER A 449 27.57 1.28 -4.49
N ALA A 450 27.22 1.08 -5.77
CA ALA A 450 26.02 1.65 -6.36
C ALA A 450 24.73 1.20 -5.64
N LEU A 451 24.67 -0.07 -5.22
CA LEU A 451 23.53 -0.59 -4.46
C LEU A 451 23.38 0.08 -3.09
N ARG A 452 24.50 0.36 -2.40
CA ARG A 452 24.50 1.11 -1.13
C ARG A 452 24.02 2.55 -1.32
N ASP A 453 24.48 3.23 -2.36
CA ASP A 453 24.03 4.60 -2.66
C ASP A 453 22.54 4.64 -2.99
N LEU A 454 22.06 3.67 -3.77
CA LEU A 454 20.63 3.55 -4.08
C LEU A 454 19.80 3.28 -2.82
N ALA A 455 20.28 2.41 -1.92
CA ALA A 455 19.61 2.15 -0.65
C ALA A 455 19.49 3.42 0.22
N VAL A 456 20.55 4.25 0.27
CA VAL A 456 20.50 5.56 0.93
C VAL A 456 19.45 6.45 0.28
N LYS A 457 19.41 6.53 -1.06
CA LYS A 457 18.45 7.37 -1.78
C LYS A 457 17.00 6.94 -1.56
N VAL A 458 16.75 5.63 -1.53
CA VAL A 458 15.42 5.07 -1.20
C VAL A 458 15.03 5.45 0.23
N GLY A 459 15.96 5.40 1.18
CA GLY A 459 15.73 5.86 2.56
C GLY A 459 15.37 7.35 2.65
N GLU A 460 16.04 8.22 1.92
CA GLU A 460 15.72 9.65 1.84
C GLU A 460 14.33 9.91 1.24
N LEU A 461 14.00 9.22 0.14
CA LEU A 461 12.70 9.34 -0.51
C LEU A 461 11.57 8.86 0.42
N SER A 462 11.80 7.78 1.17
CA SER A 462 10.85 7.27 2.16
C SER A 462 10.57 8.31 3.27
N LYS A 463 11.62 8.95 3.82
CA LYS A 463 11.45 10.04 4.80
C LYS A 463 10.63 11.21 4.23
N LYS A 464 10.94 11.63 2.99
CA LYS A 464 10.22 12.72 2.32
C LYS A 464 8.76 12.36 2.05
N ALA A 465 8.46 11.11 1.72
CA ALA A 465 7.10 10.62 1.56
C ALA A 465 6.32 10.72 2.88
N SER A 466 6.89 10.28 4.00
CA SER A 466 6.25 10.40 5.33
C SER A 466 6.03 11.86 5.75
N GLU A 467 6.94 12.77 5.41
CA GLU A 467 6.75 14.21 5.64
C GLU A 467 5.59 14.79 4.82
N LEU A 468 5.48 14.40 3.55
CA LEU A 468 4.37 14.80 2.68
C LEU A 468 3.02 14.26 3.20
N GLU A 469 2.98 13.02 3.68
CA GLU A 469 1.78 12.43 4.29
C GLU A 469 1.33 13.22 5.52
N ARG A 470 2.26 13.62 6.39
CA ARG A 470 1.95 14.46 7.56
C ARG A 470 1.43 15.83 7.17
N MET A 471 2.07 16.51 6.21
CA MET A 471 1.57 17.80 5.72
C MET A 471 0.19 17.69 5.08
N ASN A 472 -0.10 16.59 4.39
CA ASN A 472 -1.40 16.37 3.78
C ASN A 472 -2.49 16.10 4.84
N ALA A 473 -2.16 15.42 5.93
CA ALA A 473 -3.05 15.27 7.08
C ALA A 473 -3.36 16.63 7.75
N ASP A 474 -2.35 17.47 7.99
CA ASP A 474 -2.53 18.83 8.53
C ASP A 474 -3.39 19.70 7.62
N LEU A 475 -3.14 19.69 6.30
CA LEU A 475 -3.94 20.43 5.34
C LEU A 475 -5.40 19.98 5.33
N ARG A 476 -5.67 18.68 5.49
CA ARG A 476 -7.05 18.16 5.59
C ARG A 476 -7.75 18.66 6.85
N GLU A 477 -7.07 18.68 7.98
CA GLU A 477 -7.61 19.23 9.24
C GLU A 477 -7.94 20.72 9.11
N ARG A 478 -7.03 21.50 8.53
CA ARG A 478 -7.26 22.93 8.26
C ARG A 478 -8.42 23.19 7.30
N VAL A 479 -8.66 22.31 6.33
CA VAL A 479 -9.84 22.40 5.45
C VAL A 479 -11.13 22.21 6.26
N VAL A 480 -11.18 21.22 7.15
CA VAL A 480 -12.33 20.99 8.03
C VAL A 480 -12.58 22.20 8.94
N ASP A 481 -11.53 22.81 9.50
CA ASP A 481 -11.65 24.03 10.31
C ASP A 481 -12.24 25.20 9.50
N VAL A 482 -11.77 25.40 8.26
CA VAL A 482 -12.31 26.44 7.38
C VAL A 482 -13.77 26.18 7.02
N GLU A 483 -14.16 24.93 6.76
CA GLU A 483 -15.56 24.56 6.51
C GLU A 483 -16.45 24.87 7.73
N SER A 484 -15.97 24.61 8.94
CA SER A 484 -16.65 24.95 10.19
C SER A 484 -16.85 26.47 10.35
N VAL A 485 -15.81 27.27 10.06
CA VAL A 485 -15.91 28.74 10.07
C VAL A 485 -16.91 29.24 9.03
N ILE A 486 -16.91 28.67 7.83
CA ILE A 486 -17.88 29.02 6.77
C ILE A 486 -19.31 28.76 7.25
N ALA A 487 -19.57 27.59 7.85
CA ALA A 487 -20.90 27.25 8.37
C ALA A 487 -21.35 28.23 9.47
N ALA A 488 -20.44 28.61 10.38
CA ALA A 488 -20.72 29.60 11.41
C ALA A 488 -21.06 30.98 10.80
N LEU A 489 -20.28 31.45 9.81
CA LEU A 489 -20.54 32.71 9.13
C LEU A 489 -21.87 32.71 8.37
N GLN A 490 -22.24 31.60 7.71
CA GLN A 490 -23.54 31.46 7.05
C GLN A 490 -24.71 31.60 8.04
N LYS A 491 -24.58 31.02 9.24
CA LYS A 491 -25.55 31.20 10.32
C LYS A 491 -25.65 32.66 10.75
N THR A 492 -24.52 33.33 10.97
CA THR A 492 -24.48 34.76 11.32
C THR A 492 -25.13 35.63 10.25
N VAL A 493 -24.85 35.37 8.96
CA VAL A 493 -25.48 36.09 7.85
C VAL A 493 -27.01 35.90 7.86
N SER A 494 -27.49 34.68 8.09
CA SER A 494 -28.92 34.38 8.17
C SER A 494 -29.59 35.14 9.33
N ASP A 495 -28.94 35.19 10.50
CA ASP A 495 -29.39 35.96 11.66
C ASP A 495 -29.46 37.47 11.34
N ILE A 496 -28.43 38.01 10.71
CA ILE A 496 -28.40 39.42 10.27
C ILE A 496 -29.55 39.71 9.29
N GLN A 497 -29.81 38.82 8.34
CA GLN A 497 -30.93 38.96 7.40
C GLN A 497 -32.29 38.92 8.10
N SER A 498 -32.45 38.13 9.17
CA SER A 498 -33.66 38.15 9.99
C SER A 498 -33.85 39.49 10.70
N ARG A 499 -32.80 39.97 11.38
CA ARG A 499 -32.82 41.26 12.07
C ARG A 499 -33.06 42.44 11.11
N LEU A 500 -32.54 42.37 9.89
CA LEU A 500 -32.80 43.39 8.87
C LEU A 500 -34.28 43.43 8.48
N ARG A 501 -34.94 42.27 8.34
CA ARG A 501 -36.39 42.20 8.08
C ARG A 501 -37.22 42.78 9.22
N GLU A 502 -36.83 42.52 10.46
CA GLU A 502 -37.47 43.11 11.64
C GLU A 502 -37.34 44.64 11.66
N LEU A 503 -36.15 45.18 11.34
CA LEU A 503 -35.93 46.63 11.25
C LEU A 503 -36.76 47.28 10.15
N VAL A 504 -36.92 46.62 9.00
CA VAL A 504 -37.82 47.10 7.94
C VAL A 504 -39.27 47.16 8.45
N GLY A 505 -39.73 46.12 9.16
CA GLY A 505 -41.06 46.11 9.76
C GLY A 505 -41.27 47.26 10.75
N LEU A 506 -40.30 47.51 11.64
CA LEU A 506 -40.33 48.65 12.56
C LEU A 506 -40.36 50.01 11.84
N SER A 507 -39.66 50.14 10.71
CA SER A 507 -39.70 51.36 9.89
C SER A 507 -41.09 51.61 9.29
N GLU A 508 -41.80 50.55 8.90
CA GLU A 508 -43.19 50.66 8.44
C GLU A 508 -44.13 51.04 9.59
N ASP A 509 -43.95 50.46 10.78
CA ASP A 509 -44.69 50.84 11.99
C ASP A 509 -44.50 52.31 12.34
N ILE A 510 -43.26 52.81 12.31
CA ILE A 510 -42.96 54.23 12.53
C ILE A 510 -43.70 55.11 11.51
N SER A 511 -43.76 54.68 10.25
CA SER A 511 -44.46 55.41 9.19
C SER A 511 -45.97 55.45 9.43
N ARG A 512 -46.56 54.33 9.89
CA ARG A 512 -47.96 54.28 10.32
C ARG A 512 -48.23 55.23 11.49
N VAL A 513 -47.41 55.16 12.55
CA VAL A 513 -47.52 56.04 13.72
C VAL A 513 -47.40 57.51 13.32
N LYS A 514 -46.47 57.87 12.44
CA LYS A 514 -46.32 59.25 11.93
C LYS A 514 -47.59 59.74 11.24
N THR A 515 -48.23 58.87 10.45
CA THR A 515 -49.48 59.18 9.75
C THR A 515 -50.62 59.40 10.75
N SER A 516 -50.77 58.50 11.73
CA SER A 516 -51.77 58.65 12.80
C SER A 516 -51.55 59.92 13.63
N LEU A 517 -50.29 60.26 13.93
CA LEU A 517 -49.96 61.50 14.65
C LEU A 517 -50.38 62.74 13.86
N GLN A 518 -50.22 62.73 12.54
CA GLN A 518 -50.66 63.83 11.68
C GLN A 518 -52.19 63.95 11.67
N GLN A 519 -52.92 62.84 11.58
CA GLN A 519 -54.38 62.84 11.68
C GLN A 519 -54.87 63.42 13.02
N ILE A 520 -54.29 62.97 14.14
CA ILE A 520 -54.61 63.51 15.47
C ILE A 520 -54.31 65.01 15.54
N ARG A 521 -53.20 65.47 14.95
CA ARG A 521 -52.88 66.90 14.91
C ARG A 521 -53.96 67.70 14.16
N ASP A 522 -54.41 67.19 13.01
CA ASP A 522 -55.43 67.84 12.21
C ASP A 522 -56.79 67.86 12.94
N GLU A 523 -57.14 66.78 13.64
CA GLU A 523 -58.32 66.70 14.51
C GLU A 523 -58.26 67.71 15.66
N VAL A 524 -57.12 67.82 16.35
CA VAL A 524 -56.92 68.81 17.42
C VAL A 524 -57.09 70.23 16.90
N GLU A 525 -56.59 70.53 15.69
CA GLU A 525 -56.74 71.86 15.10
C GLU A 525 -58.21 72.15 14.71
N SER A 526 -58.94 71.14 14.25
CA SER A 526 -60.39 71.23 14.03
C SER A 526 -61.15 71.50 15.34
N ILE A 527 -60.85 70.75 16.40
CA ILE A 527 -61.45 70.94 17.73
C ILE A 527 -61.17 72.35 18.26
N LYS A 528 -59.95 72.87 18.10
CA LYS A 528 -59.64 74.26 18.50
C LYS A 528 -60.55 75.28 17.82
N LYS A 529 -60.84 75.11 16.52
CA LYS A 529 -61.78 75.99 15.80
C LYS A 529 -63.18 75.91 16.38
N VAL A 530 -63.68 74.68 16.60
CA VAL A 530 -64.99 74.46 17.24
C VAL A 530 -65.06 75.12 18.62
N VAL A 531 -64.00 75.01 19.43
CA VAL A 531 -63.92 75.67 20.74
C VAL A 531 -63.95 77.20 20.61
N ALA A 532 -63.24 77.78 19.63
CA ALA A 532 -63.25 79.21 19.37
C ALA A 532 -64.65 79.70 18.94
N ASP A 533 -65.33 78.95 18.08
CA ASP A 533 -66.70 79.23 17.64
C ASP A 533 -67.68 79.16 18.81
N LEU A 534 -67.60 78.11 19.64
CA LEU A 534 -68.41 77.97 20.86
C LEU A 534 -68.16 79.12 21.85
N THR A 535 -66.90 79.56 22.00
CA THR A 535 -66.55 80.70 22.86
C THR A 535 -67.19 81.99 22.35
N THR A 536 -67.19 82.20 21.04
CA THR A 536 -67.85 83.34 20.39
C THR A 536 -69.36 83.28 20.59
N TRP A 537 -69.97 82.11 20.35
CA TRP A 537 -71.41 81.89 20.54
C TRP A 537 -71.84 82.10 21.99
N SER A 538 -71.07 81.61 22.96
CA SER A 538 -71.33 81.84 24.39
C SER A 538 -71.29 83.33 24.75
N SER A 539 -70.34 84.08 24.18
CA SER A 539 -70.23 85.53 24.39
C SER A 539 -71.46 86.26 23.84
N GLU A 540 -71.93 85.88 22.65
CA GLU A 540 -73.12 86.47 22.05
C GLU A 540 -74.40 86.10 22.81
N ALA A 541 -74.52 84.85 23.26
CA ALA A 541 -75.62 84.40 24.10
C ALA A 541 -75.69 85.19 25.42
N ASN A 542 -74.54 85.43 26.07
CA ASN A 542 -74.45 86.25 27.28
C ASN A 542 -74.84 87.72 27.02
N ARG A 543 -74.48 88.26 25.84
CA ARG A 543 -74.88 89.61 25.42
C ARG A 543 -76.40 89.71 25.25
N ALA A 544 -76.99 88.75 24.53
CA ALA A 544 -78.43 88.66 24.34
C ALA A 544 -79.19 88.48 25.67
N LEU A 545 -78.66 87.66 26.58
CA LEU A 545 -79.21 87.49 27.93
C LEU A 545 -79.18 88.81 28.72
N SER A 546 -78.09 89.56 28.66
CA SER A 546 -77.96 90.85 29.33
C SER A 546 -78.96 91.88 28.78
N GLU A 547 -79.18 91.90 27.46
CA GLU A 547 -80.18 92.75 26.82
C GLU A 547 -81.61 92.36 27.21
N LEU A 548 -81.92 91.05 27.25
CA LEU A 548 -83.20 90.55 27.74
C LEU A 548 -83.45 90.93 29.19
N LEU A 549 -82.45 90.80 30.08
CA LEU A 549 -82.54 91.24 31.47
C LEU A 549 -82.82 92.75 31.58
N ALA A 550 -82.15 93.57 30.78
CA ALA A 550 -82.40 95.01 30.73
C ALA A 550 -83.83 95.33 30.26
N ARG A 551 -84.33 94.61 29.25
CA ARG A 551 -85.71 94.74 28.76
C ARG A 551 -86.73 94.30 29.81
N VAL A 552 -86.48 93.21 30.52
CA VAL A 552 -87.33 92.75 31.63
C VAL A 552 -87.39 93.82 32.71
N SER A 553 -86.25 94.34 33.17
CA SER A 553 -86.22 95.43 34.17
C SER A 553 -86.96 96.69 33.69
N SER A 554 -86.81 97.06 32.41
CA SER A 554 -87.57 98.17 31.84
C SER A 554 -89.07 97.88 31.81
N ASN A 555 -89.48 96.65 31.49
CA ASN A 555 -90.89 96.26 31.47
C ASN A 555 -91.48 96.20 32.89
N GLU A 556 -90.73 95.71 33.89
CA GLU A 556 -91.13 95.75 35.30
C GLU A 556 -91.44 97.20 35.73
N LYS A 557 -90.56 98.16 35.42
CA LYS A 557 -90.83 99.60 35.68
C LYS A 557 -92.08 100.11 34.98
N ARG A 558 -92.33 99.68 33.74
CA ARG A 558 -93.54 100.04 32.99
C ARG A 558 -94.79 99.43 33.62
N VAL A 559 -94.73 98.19 34.09
CA VAL A 559 -95.83 97.53 34.80
C VAL A 559 -96.15 98.29 36.08
N VAL A 560 -95.16 98.62 36.90
CA VAL A 560 -95.35 99.46 38.10
C VAL A 560 -96.01 100.79 37.75
N GLY A 561 -95.54 101.48 36.70
CA GLY A 561 -96.17 102.73 36.27
C GLY A 561 -97.59 102.56 35.70
N VAL A 562 -97.94 101.39 35.19
CA VAL A 562 -99.33 101.06 34.80
C VAL A 562 -100.17 100.76 36.04
N GLU A 563 -99.66 100.00 37.02
CA GLU A 563 -100.33 99.73 38.29
C GLU A 563 -100.64 101.04 39.04
N GLU A 564 -99.70 101.99 39.09
CA GLU A 564 -99.93 103.34 39.65
C GLU A 564 -101.06 104.09 38.94
N LYS A 565 -101.08 104.05 37.59
CA LYS A 565 -102.15 104.68 36.80
C LYS A 565 -103.50 104.00 37.00
N VAL A 566 -103.53 102.67 37.14
CA VAL A 566 -104.74 101.93 37.48
C VAL A 566 -105.25 102.37 38.84
N GLY A 567 -104.38 102.48 39.85
CA GLY A 567 -104.75 103.00 41.18
C GLY A 567 -105.29 104.44 41.15
N ASP A 568 -104.72 105.33 40.33
CA ASP A 568 -105.28 106.67 40.09
C ASP A 568 -106.67 106.61 39.44
N ILE A 569 -106.85 105.76 38.43
CA ILE A 569 -108.14 105.55 37.76
C ILE A 569 -109.18 105.01 38.74
N GLU A 570 -108.83 104.01 39.57
CA GLU A 570 -109.72 103.46 40.60
C GLU A 570 -110.15 104.56 41.59
N SER A 571 -109.21 105.37 42.07
CA SER A 571 -109.51 106.50 42.97
C SER A 571 -110.44 107.53 42.32
N ARG A 572 -110.18 107.86 41.05
CA ARG A 572 -111.03 108.78 40.27
C ARG A 572 -112.41 108.18 40.00
N LEU A 573 -112.49 106.88 39.77
CA LEU A 573 -113.75 106.17 39.59
C LEU A 573 -114.60 106.25 40.86
N THR A 574 -114.02 105.96 42.03
CA THR A 574 -114.70 106.12 43.33
C THR A 574 -115.18 107.56 43.54
N ALA A 575 -114.38 108.57 43.19
CA ALA A 575 -114.79 109.96 43.29
C ALA A 575 -115.94 110.31 42.33
N VAL A 576 -115.95 109.74 41.13
CA VAL A 576 -117.06 109.88 40.18
C VAL A 576 -118.32 109.18 40.69
N GLU A 577 -118.20 107.96 41.22
CA GLU A 577 -119.30 107.22 41.86
C GLU A 577 -119.93 108.02 43.01
N GLU A 578 -119.11 108.63 43.87
CA GLU A 578 -119.59 109.49 44.96
C GLU A 578 -120.31 110.74 44.43
N ARG A 579 -119.79 111.37 43.36
CA ARG A 579 -120.45 112.51 42.70
C ARG A 579 -121.77 112.10 42.06
N VAL A 580 -121.84 110.93 41.42
CA VAL A 580 -123.08 110.39 40.86
C VAL A 580 -124.09 110.15 41.97
N SER A 581 -123.71 109.52 43.08
CA SER A 581 -124.60 109.31 44.23
C SER A 581 -125.12 110.63 44.82
N LYS A 582 -124.26 111.66 44.93
CA LYS A 582 -124.69 113.01 45.34
C LYS A 582 -125.66 113.64 44.33
N LEU A 583 -125.42 113.47 43.04
CA LEU A 583 -126.33 113.94 41.99
C LEU A 583 -127.66 113.19 42.01
N GLU A 584 -127.66 111.86 42.19
CA GLU A 584 -128.87 111.06 42.35
C GLU A 584 -129.70 111.54 43.54
N THR A 585 -129.05 111.80 44.67
CA THR A 585 -129.69 112.39 45.86
C THR A 585 -130.29 113.76 45.55
N GLY A 586 -129.51 114.66 44.95
CA GLY A 586 -129.97 116.01 44.58
C GLY A 586 -131.09 116.01 43.53
N VAL A 587 -131.08 115.05 42.60
CA VAL A 587 -132.20 114.85 41.65
C VAL A 587 -133.45 114.36 42.39
N GLY A 588 -133.31 113.47 43.37
CA GLY A 588 -134.41 113.04 44.24
C GLY A 588 -135.02 114.22 45.04
N GLU A 589 -134.16 115.06 45.63
CA GLU A 589 -134.60 116.28 46.32
C GLU A 589 -135.30 117.26 45.37
N LEU A 590 -134.74 117.48 44.17
CA LEU A 590 -135.37 118.30 43.13
C LEU A 590 -136.72 117.73 42.70
N GLN A 591 -136.85 116.41 42.55
CA GLN A 591 -138.13 115.75 42.24
C GLN A 591 -139.17 116.01 43.33
N GLU A 592 -138.78 115.96 44.60
CA GLU A 592 -139.66 116.25 45.74
C GLU A 592 -140.08 117.73 45.77
N ILE A 593 -139.14 118.66 45.55
CA ILE A 593 -139.43 120.10 45.44
C ILE A 593 -140.40 120.36 44.30
N VAL A 594 -140.16 119.79 43.11
CA VAL A 594 -141.04 119.94 41.95
C VAL A 594 -142.42 119.36 42.23
N ALA A 595 -142.51 118.16 42.80
CA ALA A 595 -143.79 117.55 43.18
C ALA A 595 -144.59 118.42 44.16
N THR A 596 -143.91 118.98 45.16
CA THR A 596 -144.50 119.88 46.16
C THR A 596 -144.97 121.19 45.52
N THR A 597 -144.14 121.81 44.68
CA THR A 597 -144.47 123.06 43.98
C THR A 597 -145.64 122.88 43.02
N VAL A 598 -145.69 121.77 42.27
CA VAL A 598 -146.81 121.44 41.38
C VAL A 598 -148.10 121.25 42.19
N LYS A 599 -148.04 120.58 43.35
CA LYS A 599 -149.19 120.41 44.26
C LYS A 599 -149.69 121.75 44.79
N GLU A 600 -148.78 122.64 45.19
CA GLU A 600 -149.10 123.99 45.66
C GLU A 600 -149.73 124.82 44.53
N LEU A 601 -149.12 124.85 43.35
CA LEU A 601 -149.67 125.52 42.17
C LEU A 601 -151.05 125.00 41.80
N ARG A 602 -151.30 123.69 41.93
CA ARG A 602 -152.63 123.09 41.71
C ARG A 602 -153.65 123.59 42.72
N THR A 603 -153.25 123.74 43.99
CA THR A 603 -154.12 124.27 45.05
C THR A 603 -154.41 125.76 44.84
N GLN A 604 -153.40 126.53 44.41
CA GLN A 604 -153.58 127.93 44.00
C GLN A 604 -154.52 128.05 42.81
N LEU A 605 -154.39 127.16 41.81
CA LEU A 605 -155.27 127.13 40.64
C LEU A 605 -156.72 126.81 41.03
N ASP A 606 -156.94 125.83 41.92
CA ASP A 606 -158.27 125.49 42.44
C ASP A 606 -158.91 126.68 43.20
N SER A 607 -158.12 127.40 44.00
CA SER A 607 -158.58 128.61 44.69
C SER A 607 -158.93 129.74 43.72
N LEU A 608 -158.11 129.94 42.69
CA LEU A 608 -158.37 130.94 41.66
C LEU A 608 -159.62 130.59 40.84
N SER A 609 -159.82 129.32 40.51
CA SER A 609 -161.04 128.82 39.86
C SER A 609 -162.28 129.17 40.67
N LYS A 610 -162.29 128.90 41.99
CA LYS A 610 -163.40 129.27 42.86
C LYS A 610 -163.70 130.77 42.87
N ARG A 611 -162.66 131.62 42.87
CA ARG A 611 -162.83 133.08 42.79
C ARG A 611 -163.42 133.53 41.45
N VAL A 612 -163.06 132.87 40.35
CA VAL A 612 -163.67 133.12 39.04
C VAL A 612 -165.14 132.73 39.04
N ASP A 613 -165.50 131.58 39.63
CA ASP A 613 -166.89 131.15 39.78
C ASP A 613 -167.71 132.15 40.62
N GLU A 614 -167.17 132.63 41.74
CA GLU A 614 -167.80 133.67 42.58
C GLU A 614 -167.99 134.99 41.83
N LEU A 615 -166.97 135.45 41.10
CA LEU A 615 -167.07 136.66 40.28
C LEU A 615 -168.12 136.52 39.17
N SER A 616 -168.23 135.33 38.56
CA SER A 616 -169.27 135.02 37.59
C SER A 616 -170.67 135.14 38.21
N GLY A 617 -170.87 134.59 39.41
CA GLY A 617 -172.13 134.71 40.14
C GLY A 617 -172.49 136.17 40.49
N ASN A 618 -171.51 136.97 40.90
CA ASN A 618 -171.72 138.40 41.18
C ASN A 618 -172.11 139.19 39.92
N ILE A 619 -171.59 138.83 38.75
CA ILE A 619 -171.94 139.44 37.45
C ILE A 619 -173.38 139.13 37.06
N ASP A 620 -173.83 137.89 37.29
CA ASP A 620 -175.22 137.49 37.02
C ASP A 620 -176.21 138.28 37.91
N GLU A 621 -175.84 138.50 39.17
CA GLU A 621 -176.65 139.27 40.13
C GLU A 621 -176.74 140.76 39.75
N LEU A 622 -175.62 141.36 39.34
CA LEU A 622 -175.57 142.73 38.80
C LEU A 622 -176.42 142.90 37.53
N SER A 623 -176.44 141.90 36.65
CA SER A 623 -177.24 141.90 35.43
C SER A 623 -178.74 141.92 35.74
N SER A 624 -179.17 141.19 36.78
CA SER A 624 -180.56 141.17 37.26
C SER A 624 -181.01 142.55 37.78
N ILE A 625 -180.18 143.21 38.60
CA ILE A 625 -180.47 144.54 39.17
C ILE A 625 -180.62 145.60 38.07
N THR A 626 -179.80 145.51 37.03
CA THR A 626 -179.79 146.46 35.91
C THR A 626 -181.11 146.41 35.13
N GLU A 627 -181.65 145.21 34.90
CA GLU A 627 -182.91 145.00 34.19
C GLU A 627 -184.12 145.51 34.99
N GLN A 628 -184.07 145.38 36.31
CA GLN A 628 -185.11 145.87 37.20
C GLN A 628 -185.23 147.41 37.19
N THR A 629 -184.10 148.10 37.06
CA THR A 629 -184.03 149.58 37.05
C THR A 629 -184.59 150.17 35.75
N ARG A 630 -184.37 149.50 34.62
CA ARG A 630 -184.82 149.94 33.28
C ARG A 630 -186.34 150.06 33.18
N LYS A 631 -187.08 149.09 33.72
CA LYS A 631 -188.55 149.04 33.63
C LYS A 631 -189.24 150.15 34.43
N SER A 632 -188.64 150.61 35.53
CA SER A 632 -189.20 151.71 36.33
C SER A 632 -189.08 153.07 35.62
N VAL A 633 -188.10 153.25 34.73
CA VAL A 633 -187.85 154.53 34.03
C VAL A 633 -188.83 154.74 32.88
N GLU A 634 -189.21 153.69 32.15
CA GLU A 634 -190.10 153.81 30.98
C GLU A 634 -191.55 154.16 31.34
N GLY A 635 -192.03 153.80 32.54
CA GLY A 635 -193.40 154.09 32.96
C GLY A 635 -193.68 155.57 33.26
N VAL A 636 -192.68 156.30 33.77
CA VAL A 636 -192.86 157.69 34.23
C VAL A 636 -192.85 158.68 33.06
N ALA A 637 -192.13 158.36 31.97
CA ALA A 637 -191.99 159.25 30.82
C ALA A 637 -193.26 159.38 29.96
N GLY A 638 -194.18 158.40 30.01
CA GLY A 638 -195.31 158.33 29.07
C GLY A 638 -196.45 159.32 29.31
N GLN A 639 -196.76 159.70 30.56
CA GLN A 639 -198.00 160.43 30.84
C GLN A 639 -197.85 161.94 31.06
N LEU A 640 -196.63 162.44 31.32
CA LEU A 640 -196.35 163.88 31.39
C LEU A 640 -196.57 164.61 30.04
N MET A 641 -196.55 163.89 28.91
CA MET A 641 -196.64 164.51 27.58
C MET A 641 -198.05 164.97 27.15
N ILE A 642 -199.15 164.48 27.74
CA ILE A 642 -200.49 164.90 27.29
C ILE A 642 -200.95 166.21 27.97
N ALA A 643 -200.39 166.54 29.14
CA ALA A 643 -200.77 167.74 29.90
C ALA A 643 -200.37 169.07 29.24
N TYR A 644 -199.35 169.10 28.37
CA TYR A 644 -198.81 170.36 27.82
C TYR A 644 -199.38 170.78 26.46
N GLY A 645 -200.10 169.90 25.74
CA GLY A 645 -200.50 170.17 24.36
C GLY A 645 -201.63 171.20 24.18
N ILE A 646 -202.61 171.28 25.08
CA ILE A 646 -203.84 172.05 24.80
C ILE A 646 -203.84 173.45 25.43
N SER A 647 -202.87 173.75 26.33
CA SER A 647 -202.71 175.09 26.89
C SER A 647 -202.24 176.15 25.87
N ILE A 648 -201.72 175.75 24.71
CA ILE A 648 -201.06 176.67 23.74
C ILE A 648 -202.03 177.30 22.72
N ILE A 649 -203.18 176.68 22.42
CA ILE A 649 -204.12 177.23 21.41
C ILE A 649 -204.94 178.41 21.96
N GLY A 650 -205.04 178.53 23.29
CA GLY A 650 -205.62 179.72 23.94
C GLY A 650 -204.85 181.02 23.70
N LEU A 651 -203.56 180.97 23.32
CA LEU A 651 -202.72 182.17 23.27
C LEU A 651 -202.67 182.85 21.88
N LEU A 652 -202.89 182.10 20.79
CA LEU A 652 -202.63 182.63 19.44
C LEU A 652 -203.82 183.36 18.79
N VAL A 653 -205.07 183.11 19.22
CA VAL A 653 -206.23 183.82 18.64
C VAL A 653 -206.46 185.20 19.29
N ALA A 654 -205.97 185.40 20.52
CA ALA A 654 -205.96 186.70 21.17
C ALA A 654 -205.04 187.73 20.45
N VAL A 655 -204.08 187.29 19.64
CA VAL A 655 -203.03 188.16 19.04
C VAL A 655 -203.36 188.57 17.59
N ALA A 656 -204.25 187.87 16.87
CA ALA A 656 -204.48 188.13 15.44
C ALA A 656 -205.57 189.17 15.10
N ALA A 657 -206.65 189.36 15.90
CA ALA A 657 -207.75 190.27 15.51
C ALA A 657 -207.66 191.69 16.10
N LEU A 658 -206.84 191.89 17.14
CA LEU A 658 -206.37 193.22 17.53
C LEU A 658 -205.62 193.95 16.39
N PHE A 659 -205.22 193.26 15.30
CA PHE A 659 -204.56 193.85 14.13
C PHE A 659 -205.53 194.42 13.06
N LEU A 660 -206.83 194.10 13.07
CA LEU A 660 -207.79 194.64 12.08
C LEU A 660 -208.63 195.84 12.55
N ILE A 661 -208.55 196.17 13.84
CA ILE A 661 -208.90 197.51 14.34
C ILE A 661 -207.92 198.59 13.79
N TRP A 662 -206.76 198.22 13.24
CA TRP A 662 -205.72 199.19 12.83
C TRP A 662 -205.74 199.64 11.35
N ARG A 663 -206.33 198.90 10.39
CA ARG A 663 -206.00 199.15 8.97
C ARG A 663 -206.83 200.18 8.18
N ARG A 664 -208.11 200.51 8.43
CA ARG A 664 -208.73 201.48 7.49
C ARG A 664 -209.86 202.37 8.02
N ILE A 665 -209.37 203.27 8.86
CA ILE A 665 -209.83 204.63 9.15
C ILE A 665 -209.02 205.66 8.29
N THR A 666 -208.29 205.25 7.23
CA THR A 666 -207.48 206.15 6.37
C THR A 666 -207.90 206.11 4.89
N LYS A 667 -208.74 207.12 4.55
CA LYS A 667 -209.44 207.50 3.30
C LYS A 667 -210.66 206.69 2.90
#